data_AF-A0A952ZZ00-F1
#
_entry.id   AF-A0A952ZZ00-F1
#
_cell.length_a   1.000
_cell.length_b   1.000
_cell.length_c   1.000
_cell.angle_alpha   90.00
_cell.angle_beta   90.00
_cell.angle_gamma   90.00
#
_symmetry.space_group_name_H-M   'P 1'
#
loop_
_entity.id
_entity.type
_entity.pdbx_description
1 polymer ?
#
loop_
_entity_poly.entity_id
_entity_poly.type
_entity_poly.pdbx_seq_one_letter_code
_entity_poly.pdbx_strand_id
1 'polypeptide(L)'
;MKHLRLFTLGALALLSSLGPRLHAAADYSTLYSFTTLAGTSSIGSQDGTGAAARFYSPQDIAVDATGNAFVVDEGNHTIRKMTPAGVVTTFAGKPGEPGNVDGTGSAARFDSPQGIAIDSSGNLYVTDTGNHTIRKITSAGVVTTLAGLAGVTGNTDASGNAARFNRPRKIASDSSGNLYVTEAGNNAVRKITPTGGVTTFATNLKFPETQDIDALVSVAYGAIAVDTNGNVCVSAYEFTDEHSVLTSSGYFVNYSYIGFVHKLTPAGADSRLWETSITRTYDRQLYNAGVSALTFDSTGQLVATVGYQVVRYAPPADGSPNFVTLAGDGTIGGADGSATMAKLGFPMALTYDRSGNLLIADAGNNNVRKLSTTGTVSTVAGLALENAASFLDATGSAARLGSQLGVAVDAQRNVYIADTANHCIRKVTPAGDVTTLAGAPGQSGAVDGMGTAARFNGPVGLAVASSGILYVTDTQNHILRRVSPTGEVTTLAGTAGTFGSADGQGTDAQFYYPRGVTIGANGDLFVTDSTNATIRKVTATGEVSTFAGTALAYGTANGTGSAARFGSPQGIVADASGNLYVTDPGNHTIRKITSDGAVTTLGSATPGYADGSLAAARFNDPAAIGADASGNLYVADSDNQTIRKIWTTGTTAGTVSTLAGLVDSPGSTDGAGRDARFYYPRGIAVDNAGGLYVASGTTVRAGVLATGPTITTQPASQSVNAGANVTFSVTATGTPTPTYQWSLNGTALSGATGSSLTVSNVAAANAGDYTVSVTNAAGSVTSNKATLTVNTPAPTPTPTPAPSGGGGGAPSDWFAALVASALLIRAWRQARG
;
A
#
# COMPACT_ATOMS: atom_id res chain seq x y z
N MET A 1 -20.05 23.27 -7.20
CA MET A 1 -18.70 23.67 -6.74
C MET A 1 -18.74 23.81 -5.22
N LYS A 2 -18.16 22.87 -4.47
CA LYS A 2 -18.06 22.98 -3.00
C LYS A 2 -16.80 23.79 -2.69
N HIS A 3 -16.95 24.93 -2.02
CA HIS A 3 -15.86 25.84 -1.69
C HIS A 3 -14.94 25.22 -0.64
N LEU A 4 -13.76 24.79 -1.05
CA LEU A 4 -12.63 24.59 -0.12
C LEU A 4 -12.14 25.99 0.27
N ARG A 5 -12.50 26.46 1.47
CA ARG A 5 -12.03 27.75 2.01
C ARG A 5 -10.76 27.48 2.81
N LEU A 6 -9.61 27.81 2.24
CA LEU A 6 -8.30 27.70 2.89
C LEU A 6 -7.82 29.13 3.24
N PHE A 7 -7.44 29.34 4.50
CA PHE A 7 -6.96 30.62 5.00
C PHE A 7 -5.42 30.61 5.02
N THR A 8 -4.78 31.51 4.28
CA THR A 8 -3.32 31.69 4.29
C THR A 8 -2.98 33.09 4.82
N LEU A 9 -1.86 33.22 5.52
CA LEU A 9 -1.31 34.48 6.04
C LEU A 9 -0.09 34.87 5.21
N GLY A 10 -0.20 35.90 4.35
CA GLY A 10 0.95 36.44 3.60
C GLY A 10 0.60 37.20 2.32
N ALA A 11 1.27 38.33 2.10
CA ALA A 11 0.97 39.38 1.12
C ALA A 11 1.23 39.02 -0.37
N LEU A 12 0.52 39.73 -1.25
CA LEU A 12 0.47 39.55 -2.71
C LEU A 12 1.61 40.29 -3.43
N ALA A 13 2.35 39.61 -4.32
CA ALA A 13 3.07 40.25 -5.43
C ALA A 13 3.23 39.28 -6.63
N LEU A 14 2.92 39.77 -7.84
CA LEU A 14 3.09 39.09 -9.13
C LEU A 14 4.58 38.87 -9.45
N LEU A 15 4.96 37.70 -10.00
CA LEU A 15 5.47 37.56 -11.38
C LEU A 15 5.87 36.12 -11.72
N SER A 16 5.65 35.83 -12.99
CA SER A 16 5.94 34.64 -13.78
C SER A 16 7.43 34.41 -14.02
N SER A 17 7.75 33.13 -14.26
CA SER A 17 9.00 32.55 -14.81
C SER A 17 9.97 31.97 -13.77
N LEU A 18 10.45 30.75 -14.07
CA LEU A 18 11.26 29.81 -13.28
C LEU A 18 10.43 28.75 -12.52
N GLY A 19 10.03 27.71 -13.26
CA GLY A 19 9.45 26.50 -12.68
C GLY A 19 10.51 25.64 -11.98
N PRO A 20 10.22 25.08 -10.80
CA PRO A 20 11.09 24.08 -10.17
C PRO A 20 11.00 22.73 -10.92
N ARG A 21 12.13 22.03 -11.06
CA ARG A 21 12.15 20.60 -11.43
C ARG A 21 11.73 19.80 -10.19
N LEU A 22 10.57 19.14 -10.23
CA LEU A 22 10.05 18.33 -9.11
C LEU A 22 9.91 16.85 -9.48
N HIS A 23 10.38 15.97 -8.59
CA HIS A 23 10.19 14.52 -8.64
C HIS A 23 8.97 14.09 -7.81
N ALA A 24 7.78 14.45 -8.28
CA ALA A 24 6.49 13.83 -7.97
C ALA A 24 5.47 14.56 -8.85
N ALA A 25 4.54 13.83 -9.48
CA ALA A 25 3.45 14.45 -10.23
C ALA A 25 2.46 15.13 -9.26
N ALA A 26 2.84 16.28 -8.73
CA ALA A 26 1.90 17.21 -8.11
C ALA A 26 0.99 17.74 -9.23
N ASP A 27 -0.31 17.47 -9.12
CA ASP A 27 -1.30 18.00 -10.05
C ASP A 27 -1.49 19.49 -9.77
N TYR A 28 -0.69 20.34 -10.44
CA TYR A 28 -0.69 21.80 -10.27
C TYR A 28 -1.92 22.50 -10.89
N SER A 29 -2.98 21.76 -11.23
CA SER A 29 -4.01 22.22 -12.18
C SER A 29 -5.07 23.16 -11.60
N THR A 30 -5.06 23.49 -10.30
CA THR A 30 -6.05 24.42 -9.72
C THR A 30 -5.39 25.71 -9.22
N LEU A 31 -5.52 26.80 -9.98
CA LEU A 31 -5.16 28.14 -9.52
C LEU A 31 -6.24 28.65 -8.55
N TYR A 32 -5.85 28.89 -7.30
CA TYR A 32 -6.70 29.52 -6.29
C TYR A 32 -6.50 31.04 -6.29
N SER A 33 -7.59 31.81 -6.21
CA SER A 33 -7.54 33.23 -5.88
C SER A 33 -7.77 33.43 -4.38
N PHE A 34 -6.92 34.23 -3.75
CA PHE A 34 -7.00 34.53 -2.33
C PHE A 34 -7.62 35.91 -2.11
N THR A 35 -8.42 36.05 -1.05
CA THR A 35 -8.96 37.34 -0.60
C THR A 35 -8.68 37.50 0.88
N THR A 36 -8.31 38.71 1.29
CA THR A 36 -8.09 39.02 2.71
C THR A 36 -9.43 39.07 3.43
N LEU A 37 -9.66 38.15 4.36
CA LEU A 37 -10.88 38.12 5.16
C LEU A 37 -10.86 39.16 6.30
N ALA A 38 -9.72 39.31 6.99
CA ALA A 38 -9.53 40.29 8.06
C ALA A 38 -8.05 40.60 8.29
N GLY A 39 -7.76 41.74 8.94
CA GLY A 39 -6.40 42.19 9.25
C GLY A 39 -5.80 43.16 8.21
N THR A 40 -4.70 43.81 8.60
CA THR A 40 -3.86 44.65 7.72
C THR A 40 -2.39 44.40 8.05
N SER A 41 -1.46 45.08 7.35
CA SER A 41 -0.03 45.04 7.68
C SER A 41 0.33 45.75 8.99
N SER A 42 -0.62 46.44 9.64
CA SER A 42 -0.40 47.08 10.94
C SER A 42 -0.52 46.06 12.06
N ILE A 43 0.51 45.95 12.89
CA ILE A 43 0.50 45.08 14.07
C ILE A 43 -0.43 45.63 15.16
N GLY A 44 -1.04 44.75 15.96
CA GLY A 44 -1.84 45.12 17.12
C GLY A 44 -2.86 44.05 17.50
N SER A 45 -3.74 44.34 18.46
CA SER A 45 -4.74 43.39 19.00
C SER A 45 -6.19 43.85 18.85
N GLN A 46 -6.44 44.92 18.09
CA GLN A 46 -7.76 45.50 17.93
C GLN A 46 -8.75 44.49 17.33
N ASP A 47 -9.88 44.31 18.01
CA ASP A 47 -11.06 43.60 17.50
C ASP A 47 -11.78 44.47 16.46
N GLY A 48 -12.46 43.85 15.50
CA GLY A 48 -13.15 44.58 14.44
C GLY A 48 -13.48 43.70 13.23
N THR A 49 -14.09 44.31 12.21
CA THR A 49 -14.48 43.61 10.98
C THR A 49 -13.50 43.90 9.84
N GLY A 50 -13.06 42.86 9.13
CA GLY A 50 -12.20 43.00 7.97
C GLY A 50 -10.89 43.70 8.29
N ALA A 51 -10.56 44.74 7.53
CA ALA A 51 -9.36 45.55 7.69
C ALA A 51 -9.34 46.41 8.98
N ALA A 52 -10.38 46.42 9.81
CA ALA A 52 -10.36 47.07 11.12
C ALA A 52 -9.70 46.20 12.21
N ALA A 53 -9.72 44.88 12.04
CA ALA A 53 -9.05 43.96 12.96
C ALA A 53 -7.51 44.09 12.84
N ARG A 54 -6.80 43.82 13.93
CA ARG A 54 -5.33 43.77 13.98
C ARG A 54 -4.87 42.48 14.63
N PHE A 55 -3.74 41.95 14.17
CA PHE A 55 -3.04 40.79 14.71
C PHE A 55 -1.57 41.13 14.95
N TYR A 56 -0.88 40.36 15.77
CA TYR A 56 0.56 40.44 15.98
C TYR A 56 1.19 39.05 15.97
N SER A 57 1.91 38.72 14.90
CA SER A 57 2.55 37.41 14.70
C SER A 57 1.54 36.24 14.78
N PRO A 58 0.47 36.20 13.96
CA PRO A 58 -0.42 35.03 13.96
C PRO A 58 0.32 33.78 13.47
N GLN A 59 0.25 32.67 14.23
CA GLN A 59 1.06 31.46 14.00
C GLN A 59 0.28 30.25 13.49
N ASP A 60 -1.00 30.13 13.84
CA ASP A 60 -1.81 28.96 13.48
C ASP A 60 -3.31 29.26 13.47
N ILE A 61 -4.08 28.38 12.82
CA ILE A 61 -5.52 28.54 12.63
C ILE A 61 -6.26 27.21 12.66
N ALA A 62 -7.39 27.15 13.37
CA ALA A 62 -8.34 26.04 13.33
C ALA A 62 -9.73 26.55 12.91
N VAL A 63 -10.54 25.73 12.25
CA VAL A 63 -11.88 26.13 11.76
C VAL A 63 -12.93 25.16 12.29
N ASP A 64 -14.01 25.70 12.86
CA ASP A 64 -15.14 24.89 13.33
C ASP A 64 -16.09 24.47 12.20
N ALA A 65 -17.02 23.56 12.51
CA ALA A 65 -17.99 23.03 11.55
C ALA A 65 -18.95 24.10 10.99
N THR A 66 -19.08 25.26 11.65
CA THR A 66 -19.88 26.40 11.17
C THR A 66 -19.08 27.40 10.34
N GLY A 67 -17.76 27.19 10.22
CA GLY A 67 -16.84 28.01 9.46
C GLY A 67 -16.21 29.16 10.23
N ASN A 68 -16.34 29.23 11.56
CA ASN A 68 -15.57 30.21 12.34
C ASN A 68 -14.12 29.74 12.45
N ALA A 69 -13.19 30.65 12.21
CA ALA A 69 -11.77 30.45 12.40
C ALA A 69 -11.34 30.89 13.80
N PHE A 70 -10.44 30.12 14.42
CA PHE A 70 -9.75 30.45 15.65
C PHE A 70 -8.27 30.59 15.36
N VAL A 71 -7.73 31.79 15.54
CA VAL A 71 -6.37 32.18 15.17
C VAL A 71 -5.54 32.32 16.43
N VAL A 72 -4.38 31.66 16.44
CA VAL A 72 -3.35 31.87 17.46
C VAL A 72 -2.61 33.16 17.13
N ASP A 73 -2.82 34.18 17.94
CA ASP A 73 -2.22 35.50 17.79
C ASP A 73 -1.06 35.62 18.80
N GLU A 74 0.07 35.03 18.42
CA GLU A 74 1.18 34.68 19.30
C GLU A 74 1.80 35.89 19.99
N GLY A 75 2.07 36.96 19.23
CA GLY A 75 2.66 38.19 19.75
C GLY A 75 1.69 38.97 20.66
N ASN A 76 0.39 38.71 20.55
CA ASN A 76 -0.62 39.24 21.49
C ASN A 76 -0.94 38.27 22.62
N HIS A 77 -0.40 37.06 22.65
CA HIS A 77 -0.72 36.03 23.65
C HIS A 77 -2.21 35.70 23.75
N THR A 78 -2.91 35.71 22.61
CA THR A 78 -4.37 35.50 22.57
C THR A 78 -4.80 34.50 21.51
N ILE A 79 -6.02 33.98 21.69
CA ILE A 79 -6.75 33.23 20.67
C ILE A 79 -7.87 34.13 20.16
N ARG A 80 -7.87 34.41 18.85
CA ARG A 80 -8.84 35.29 18.20
C ARG A 80 -9.88 34.46 17.46
N LYS A 81 -11.17 34.76 17.61
CA LYS A 81 -12.25 34.13 16.84
C LYS A 81 -12.65 35.05 15.69
N MET A 82 -12.71 34.50 14.49
CA MET A 82 -13.07 35.18 13.25
C MET A 82 -14.25 34.45 12.59
N THR A 83 -15.32 35.18 12.29
CA THR A 83 -16.48 34.64 11.57
C THR A 83 -16.24 34.61 10.05
N PRO A 84 -17.02 33.85 9.27
CA PRO A 84 -16.98 33.91 7.80
C PRO A 84 -17.25 35.31 7.19
N ALA A 85 -17.83 36.23 7.96
CA ALA A 85 -18.06 37.62 7.56
C ALA A 85 -16.87 38.54 7.89
N GLY A 86 -15.77 38.00 8.42
CA GLY A 86 -14.55 38.74 8.75
C GLY A 86 -14.62 39.51 10.07
N VAL A 87 -15.62 39.24 10.93
CA VAL A 87 -15.69 39.82 12.29
C VAL A 87 -14.70 39.09 13.19
N VAL A 88 -13.72 39.81 13.74
CA VAL A 88 -12.69 39.29 14.64
C VAL A 88 -12.95 39.77 16.07
N THR A 89 -12.89 38.83 17.01
CA THR A 89 -13.04 39.06 18.46
C THR A 89 -11.95 38.32 19.23
N THR A 90 -11.55 38.83 20.39
CA THR A 90 -10.67 38.10 21.31
C THR A 90 -11.47 37.02 22.04
N PHE A 91 -11.19 35.75 21.76
CA PHE A 91 -11.92 34.62 22.33
C PHE A 91 -11.36 34.20 23.69
N ALA A 92 -10.04 34.18 23.83
CA ALA A 92 -9.35 33.90 25.08
C ALA A 92 -7.98 34.58 25.15
N GLY A 93 -7.51 34.88 26.37
CA GLY A 93 -6.27 35.61 26.61
C GLY A 93 -6.46 37.12 26.69
N LYS A 94 -5.39 37.83 27.10
CA LYS A 94 -5.40 39.29 27.21
C LYS A 94 -4.14 39.88 26.58
N PRO A 95 -4.26 40.75 25.55
CA PRO A 95 -3.12 41.37 24.91
C PRO A 95 -2.24 42.14 25.89
N GLY A 96 -0.92 41.96 25.79
CA GLY A 96 0.07 42.60 26.66
C GLY A 96 0.20 42.01 28.06
N GLU A 97 -0.54 40.95 28.38
CA GLU A 97 -0.43 40.23 29.66
C GLU A 97 -0.11 38.75 29.41
N PRO A 98 1.16 38.39 29.12
CA PRO A 98 1.57 36.98 29.05
C PRO A 98 1.46 36.30 30.43
N GLY A 99 1.27 35.00 30.43
CA GLY A 99 1.24 34.18 31.65
C GLY A 99 0.55 32.83 31.44
N ASN A 100 0.24 32.11 32.51
CA ASN A 100 -0.23 30.73 32.49
C ASN A 100 -1.56 30.49 33.23
N VAL A 101 -2.27 31.56 33.59
CA VAL A 101 -3.48 31.50 34.41
C VAL A 101 -4.63 30.84 33.64
N ASP A 102 -5.25 29.82 34.23
CA ASP A 102 -6.52 29.25 33.79
C ASP A 102 -7.68 30.21 34.10
N GLY A 103 -8.69 30.26 33.25
CA GLY A 103 -9.78 31.23 33.41
C GLY A 103 -10.69 31.28 32.19
N THR A 104 -11.71 32.13 32.23
CA THR A 104 -12.67 32.28 31.11
C THR A 104 -12.36 33.55 30.32
N GLY A 105 -12.26 33.43 29.00
CA GLY A 105 -12.04 34.57 28.09
C GLY A 105 -10.78 35.37 28.42
N SER A 106 -10.95 36.66 28.69
CA SER A 106 -9.85 37.57 29.04
C SER A 106 -9.27 37.40 30.44
N ALA A 107 -9.83 36.52 31.27
CA ALA A 107 -9.24 36.12 32.55
C ALA A 107 -8.13 35.08 32.39
N ALA A 108 -8.13 34.31 31.29
CA ALA A 108 -7.05 33.37 30.99
C ALA A 108 -5.79 34.10 30.52
N ARG A 109 -4.62 33.49 30.69
CA ARG A 109 -3.33 33.98 30.20
C ARG A 109 -2.62 32.87 29.42
N PHE A 110 -1.94 33.25 28.35
CA PHE A 110 -1.04 32.41 27.55
C PHE A 110 0.33 33.08 27.47
N ASP A 111 1.37 32.35 27.09
CA ASP A 111 2.70 32.87 26.81
C ASP A 111 3.24 32.28 25.49
N SER A 112 3.39 33.15 24.49
CA SER A 112 3.68 32.81 23.09
C SER A 112 3.02 31.50 22.57
N PRO A 113 1.68 31.41 22.53
CA PRO A 113 1.02 30.23 21.97
C PRO A 113 1.35 30.09 20.46
N GLN A 114 1.53 28.87 19.93
CA GLN A 114 1.96 28.67 18.52
C GLN A 114 1.12 27.72 17.68
N GLY A 115 0.30 26.88 18.29
CA GLY A 115 -0.46 25.84 17.60
C GLY A 115 -1.86 25.69 18.16
N ILE A 116 -2.82 25.36 17.29
CA ILE A 116 -4.21 25.15 17.69
C ILE A 116 -4.85 23.99 16.91
N ALA A 117 -5.58 23.14 17.63
CA ALA A 117 -6.43 22.09 17.06
C ALA A 117 -7.86 22.22 17.61
N ILE A 118 -8.84 21.67 16.90
CA ILE A 118 -10.24 21.64 17.31
C ILE A 118 -10.77 20.21 17.24
N ASP A 119 -11.45 19.76 18.30
CA ASP A 119 -12.13 18.46 18.29
C ASP A 119 -13.53 18.53 17.67
N SER A 120 -14.14 17.37 17.45
CA SER A 120 -15.50 17.23 16.90
C SER A 120 -16.59 17.84 17.80
N SER A 121 -16.29 18.09 19.08
CA SER A 121 -17.19 18.76 20.03
C SER A 121 -16.99 20.28 20.07
N GLY A 122 -16.05 20.82 19.29
CA GLY A 122 -15.73 22.24 19.23
C GLY A 122 -14.85 22.75 20.37
N ASN A 123 -14.17 21.88 21.12
CA ASN A 123 -13.13 22.32 22.06
C ASN A 123 -11.83 22.58 21.30
N LEU A 124 -11.15 23.66 21.68
CA LEU A 124 -9.85 24.02 21.15
C LEU A 124 -8.74 23.48 22.05
N TYR A 125 -7.63 23.08 21.45
CA TYR A 125 -6.43 22.67 22.15
C TYR A 125 -5.27 23.50 21.64
N VAL A 126 -4.61 24.20 22.54
CA VAL A 126 -3.58 25.21 22.23
C VAL A 126 -2.25 24.78 22.82
N THR A 127 -1.18 24.85 22.03
CA THR A 127 0.18 24.75 22.53
C THR A 127 0.59 26.10 23.10
N ASP A 128 0.74 26.15 24.42
CA ASP A 128 1.16 27.35 25.14
C ASP A 128 2.68 27.30 25.29
N THR A 129 3.36 27.64 24.19
CA THR A 129 4.76 27.28 23.92
C THR A 129 5.72 27.83 24.96
N GLY A 130 5.54 29.09 25.36
CA GLY A 130 6.36 29.77 26.37
C GLY A 130 6.18 29.15 27.75
N ASN A 131 4.97 28.70 28.06
CA ASN A 131 4.68 28.00 29.31
C ASN A 131 4.99 26.50 29.29
N HIS A 132 5.29 25.90 28.13
CA HIS A 132 5.50 24.45 28.00
C HIS A 132 4.29 23.60 28.43
N THR A 133 3.09 24.08 28.13
CA THR A 133 1.84 23.38 28.48
C THR A 133 0.91 23.24 27.28
N ILE A 134 -0.06 22.34 27.40
CA ILE A 134 -1.16 22.18 26.45
C ILE A 134 -2.44 22.63 27.15
N ARG A 135 -3.13 23.59 26.56
CA ARG A 135 -4.32 24.24 27.13
C ARG A 135 -5.56 23.78 26.37
N LYS A 136 -6.63 23.46 27.09
CA LYS A 136 -7.95 23.15 26.52
C LYS A 136 -8.87 24.34 26.72
N ILE A 137 -9.57 24.74 25.66
CA ILE A 137 -10.55 25.82 25.66
C ILE A 137 -11.91 25.26 25.23
N THR A 138 -12.94 25.43 26.05
CA THR A 138 -14.31 25.06 25.67
C THR A 138 -14.93 26.08 24.73
N SER A 139 -16.06 25.74 24.09
CA SER A 139 -16.83 26.68 23.26
C SER A 139 -17.33 27.92 24.02
N ALA A 140 -17.42 27.85 25.36
CA ALA A 140 -17.74 28.98 26.24
C ALA A 140 -16.52 29.86 26.60
N GLY A 141 -15.32 29.53 26.10
CA GLY A 141 -14.08 30.27 26.37
C GLY A 141 -13.41 29.92 27.70
N VAL A 142 -13.81 28.83 28.37
CA VAL A 142 -13.15 28.36 29.60
C VAL A 142 -11.84 27.68 29.23
N VAL A 143 -10.72 28.24 29.69
CA VAL A 143 -9.36 27.73 29.50
C VAL A 143 -8.91 26.94 30.72
N THR A 144 -8.42 25.73 30.50
CA THR A 144 -7.82 24.85 31.51
C THR A 144 -6.50 24.27 31.02
N THR A 145 -5.59 23.95 31.93
CA THR A 145 -4.36 23.22 31.60
C THR A 145 -4.65 21.73 31.50
N LEU A 146 -4.48 21.15 30.31
CA LEU A 146 -4.72 19.72 30.05
C LEU A 146 -3.51 18.87 30.44
N ALA A 147 -2.30 19.33 30.10
CA ALA A 147 -1.05 18.64 30.39
C ALA A 147 0.15 19.60 30.42
N GLY A 148 1.19 19.21 31.16
CA GLY A 148 2.41 19.99 31.35
C GLY A 148 2.40 20.82 32.64
N LEU A 149 3.55 21.37 33.00
CA LEU A 149 3.71 22.24 34.17
C LEU A 149 4.42 23.53 33.74
N ALA A 150 3.75 24.66 33.96
CA ALA A 150 4.26 25.96 33.56
C ALA A 150 5.66 26.25 34.13
N GLY A 151 6.58 26.68 33.26
CA GLY A 151 7.96 27.00 33.63
C GLY A 151 8.86 25.79 33.90
N VAL A 152 8.36 24.56 33.75
CA VAL A 152 9.15 23.33 33.94
C VAL A 152 9.25 22.55 32.64
N THR A 153 10.42 22.64 32.00
CA THR A 153 10.71 21.90 30.77
C THR A 153 11.05 20.42 31.04
N GLY A 154 10.93 19.59 30.00
CA GLY A 154 11.41 18.21 30.01
C GLY A 154 10.68 17.35 28.97
N ASN A 155 10.86 16.04 29.05
CA ASN A 155 10.29 15.06 28.12
C ASN A 155 9.54 13.91 28.83
N THR A 156 9.22 14.07 30.12
CA THR A 156 8.56 13.03 30.93
C THR A 156 7.17 12.69 30.40
N ASP A 157 6.93 11.41 30.13
CA ASP A 157 5.62 10.82 29.86
C ASP A 157 4.87 10.58 31.18
N ALA A 158 3.69 11.17 31.30
CA ALA A 158 2.81 11.05 32.46
C ALA A 158 1.45 11.70 32.15
N SER A 159 0.55 11.75 33.12
CA SER A 159 -0.73 12.44 32.99
C SER A 159 -0.72 13.84 33.59
N GLY A 160 -1.41 14.79 32.93
CA GLY A 160 -1.65 16.13 33.45
C GLY A 160 -0.37 16.89 33.80
N ASN A 161 -0.33 17.49 35.00
CA ASN A 161 0.81 18.28 35.48
C ASN A 161 2.06 17.45 35.82
N ALA A 162 2.01 16.12 35.76
CA ALA A 162 3.20 15.29 35.90
C ALA A 162 3.96 15.14 34.57
N ALA A 163 3.29 15.37 33.44
CA ALA A 163 3.94 15.36 32.12
C ALA A 163 4.85 16.57 31.97
N ARG A 164 5.89 16.45 31.14
CA ARG A 164 6.78 17.58 30.80
C ARG A 164 6.88 17.74 29.29
N PHE A 165 6.90 19.00 28.86
CA PHE A 165 7.13 19.38 27.47
C PHE A 165 8.32 20.34 27.38
N ASN A 166 8.91 20.45 26.19
CA ASN A 166 9.95 21.42 25.88
C ASN A 166 9.63 22.10 24.55
N ARG A 167 9.05 23.30 24.65
CA ARG A 167 8.60 24.13 23.51
C ARG A 167 7.66 23.37 22.56
N PRO A 168 6.46 22.98 23.02
CA PRO A 168 5.43 22.39 22.15
C PRO A 168 5.00 23.41 21.10
N ARG A 169 4.96 23.03 19.81
CA ARG A 169 4.74 23.95 18.69
C ARG A 169 3.42 23.73 17.98
N LYS A 170 3.33 22.69 17.14
CA LYS A 170 2.14 22.40 16.33
C LYS A 170 1.35 21.27 16.97
N ILE A 171 0.03 21.28 16.78
CA ILE A 171 -0.89 20.30 17.36
C ILE A 171 -1.96 19.90 16.34
N ALA A 172 -2.30 18.61 16.28
CA ALA A 172 -3.42 18.10 15.52
C ALA A 172 -4.20 17.07 16.33
N SER A 173 -5.49 16.90 16.05
CA SER A 173 -6.38 15.98 16.76
C SER A 173 -6.93 14.90 15.83
N ASP A 174 -6.97 13.65 16.29
CA ASP A 174 -7.61 12.55 15.57
C ASP A 174 -9.12 12.45 15.86
N SER A 175 -9.81 11.55 15.15
CA SER A 175 -11.24 11.28 15.27
C SER A 175 -11.65 10.75 16.66
N SER A 176 -10.70 10.19 17.41
CA SER A 176 -10.90 9.69 18.77
C SER A 176 -10.62 10.75 19.85
N GLY A 177 -10.23 11.97 19.44
CA GLY A 177 -9.90 13.08 20.33
C GLY A 177 -8.51 13.01 20.93
N ASN A 178 -7.62 12.13 20.46
CA ASN A 178 -6.21 12.20 20.85
C ASN A 178 -5.54 13.36 20.13
N LEU A 179 -4.58 14.00 20.81
CA LEU A 179 -3.78 15.10 20.28
C LEU A 179 -2.37 14.62 19.96
N TYR A 180 -1.79 15.14 18.89
CA TYR A 180 -0.41 14.90 18.49
C TYR A 180 0.30 16.25 18.45
N VAL A 181 1.37 16.39 19.23
CA VAL A 181 2.07 17.67 19.47
C VAL A 181 3.52 17.55 19.04
N THR A 182 4.01 18.45 18.20
CA THR A 182 5.43 18.55 17.87
C THR A 182 6.19 19.31 18.95
N GLU A 183 7.36 18.81 19.36
CA GLU A 183 8.23 19.43 20.36
C GLU A 183 9.58 19.81 19.76
N ALA A 184 9.81 21.12 19.63
CA ALA A 184 11.08 21.62 19.09
C ALA A 184 12.26 21.43 20.04
N GLY A 185 12.05 21.46 21.36
CA GLY A 185 13.13 21.30 22.33
C GLY A 185 13.53 19.85 22.58
N ASN A 186 12.63 18.89 22.32
CA ASN A 186 12.86 17.46 22.54
C ASN A 186 13.06 16.66 21.23
N ASN A 187 12.91 17.30 20.07
CA ASN A 187 12.91 16.63 18.75
C ASN A 187 11.96 15.41 18.70
N ALA A 188 10.74 15.60 19.22
CA ALA A 188 9.78 14.53 19.42
C ALA A 188 8.38 14.93 18.99
N VAL A 189 7.53 13.93 18.74
CA VAL A 189 6.07 14.09 18.71
C VAL A 189 5.47 13.39 19.91
N ARG A 190 4.58 14.08 20.61
CA ARG A 190 3.89 13.56 21.80
C ARG A 190 2.44 13.27 21.45
N LYS A 191 1.92 12.15 21.92
CA LYS A 191 0.51 11.81 21.87
C LYS A 191 -0.12 12.10 23.23
N ILE A 192 -1.29 12.73 23.23
CA ILE A 192 -2.04 13.09 24.43
C ILE A 192 -3.45 12.54 24.28
N THR A 193 -3.90 11.77 25.26
CA THR A 193 -5.27 11.26 25.32
C THR A 193 -6.26 12.36 25.76
N PRO A 194 -7.58 12.23 25.50
CA PRO A 194 -8.58 13.20 25.94
C PRO A 194 -8.58 13.51 27.45
N THR A 195 -8.09 12.57 28.27
CA THR A 195 -7.96 12.69 29.73
C THR A 195 -6.62 13.27 30.18
N GLY A 196 -5.73 13.65 29.25
CA GLY A 196 -4.45 14.29 29.55
C GLY A 196 -3.28 13.33 29.79
N GLY A 197 -3.43 12.03 29.49
CA GLY A 197 -2.31 11.08 29.51
C GLY A 197 -1.37 11.31 28.33
N VAL A 198 -0.10 11.63 28.61
CA VAL A 198 0.94 11.95 27.62
C VAL A 198 1.88 10.78 27.45
N THR A 199 2.09 10.37 26.20
CA THR A 199 3.09 9.37 25.80
C THR A 199 3.92 9.91 24.64
N THR A 200 5.17 9.51 24.55
CA THR A 200 6.03 9.83 23.42
C THR A 200 5.61 9.00 22.22
N PHE A 201 5.19 9.67 21.14
CA PHE A 201 4.75 9.03 19.90
C PHE A 201 5.91 8.80 18.95
N ALA A 202 6.81 9.75 18.78
CA ALA A 202 8.01 9.57 17.96
C ALA A 202 9.17 10.35 18.57
N THR A 203 10.39 9.82 18.48
CA THR A 203 11.64 10.47 18.91
C THR A 203 12.66 10.45 17.79
N ASN A 204 13.82 11.09 17.99
CA ASN A 204 14.95 11.06 17.06
C ASN A 204 14.51 11.39 15.63
N LEU A 205 13.70 12.44 15.48
CA LEU A 205 13.42 13.06 14.19
C LEU A 205 14.70 13.79 13.73
N LYS A 206 15.78 13.03 13.55
CA LYS A 206 17.02 13.39 12.89
C LYS A 206 16.85 12.97 11.44
N PHE A 207 16.77 13.94 10.55
CA PHE A 207 16.69 13.67 9.13
C PHE A 207 18.11 13.38 8.60
N PRO A 208 18.28 12.40 7.70
CA PRO A 208 19.45 11.51 7.71
C PRO A 208 20.77 12.08 7.13
N GLU A 209 20.87 13.36 6.77
CA GLU A 209 22.02 13.88 6.02
C GLU A 209 22.99 14.82 6.77
N THR A 210 22.80 15.11 8.06
CA THR A 210 23.74 15.97 8.81
C THR A 210 24.56 15.16 9.84
N GLN A 211 25.66 14.56 9.39
CA GLN A 211 26.64 13.93 10.31
C GLN A 211 27.66 14.90 10.93
N ASP A 212 27.72 16.19 10.55
CA ASP A 212 28.90 17.01 10.89
C ASP A 212 28.68 18.45 11.41
N ILE A 213 27.52 18.78 12.01
CA ILE A 213 27.34 20.10 12.64
C ILE A 213 26.84 20.00 14.09
N ASP A 214 27.76 20.21 15.02
CA ASP A 214 27.59 20.31 16.48
C ASP A 214 26.89 21.63 16.94
N ALA A 215 26.12 22.27 16.05
CA ALA A 215 25.38 23.47 16.37
C ALA A 215 23.90 23.16 16.65
N LEU A 216 23.33 23.83 17.65
CA LEU A 216 21.90 23.86 17.98
C LEU A 216 21.01 24.18 16.75
N VAL A 217 20.74 23.22 15.88
CA VAL A 217 19.75 23.36 14.82
C VAL A 217 18.43 22.85 15.39
N SER A 218 17.61 23.79 15.90
CA SER A 218 16.22 23.47 16.23
C SER A 218 15.54 22.99 14.94
N VAL A 219 15.02 21.77 14.92
CA VAL A 219 14.11 21.34 13.86
C VAL A 219 12.92 22.30 13.89
N ALA A 220 12.84 23.20 12.92
CA ALA A 220 11.66 24.03 12.74
C ALA A 220 10.57 23.13 12.15
N TYR A 221 9.70 22.58 13.00
CA TYR A 221 8.51 21.89 12.51
C TYR A 221 7.57 22.92 11.88
N GLY A 222 7.28 22.77 10.58
CA GLY A 222 6.44 23.71 9.83
C GLY A 222 4.94 23.45 10.03
N ALA A 223 4.54 22.19 10.13
CA ALA A 223 3.14 21.77 10.22
C ALA A 223 3.00 20.32 10.72
N ILE A 224 1.81 19.96 11.21
CA ILE A 224 1.41 18.60 11.55
C ILE A 224 -0.04 18.35 11.08
N ALA A 225 -0.32 17.16 10.60
CA ALA A 225 -1.66 16.68 10.31
C ALA A 225 -1.83 15.25 10.80
N VAL A 226 -3.05 14.88 11.16
CA VAL A 226 -3.40 13.50 11.49
C VAL A 226 -4.67 13.11 10.75
N ASP A 227 -4.70 11.90 10.19
CA ASP A 227 -5.90 11.39 9.51
C ASP A 227 -6.88 10.73 10.49
N THR A 228 -8.03 10.28 9.97
CA THR A 228 -9.07 9.61 10.77
C THR A 228 -8.62 8.28 11.37
N ASN A 229 -7.54 7.69 10.88
CA ASN A 229 -6.97 6.41 11.31
C ASN A 229 -5.78 6.60 12.28
N GLY A 230 -5.42 7.84 12.60
CA GLY A 230 -4.29 8.16 13.49
C GLY A 230 -2.92 8.18 12.80
N ASN A 231 -2.86 8.20 11.47
CA ASN A 231 -1.60 8.40 10.75
C ASN A 231 -1.17 9.86 10.89
N VAL A 232 0.04 10.09 11.43
CA VAL A 232 0.57 11.43 11.68
C VAL A 232 1.55 11.81 10.59
N CYS A 233 1.35 12.99 9.99
CA CYS A 233 2.28 13.60 9.05
C CYS A 233 2.86 14.89 9.63
N VAL A 234 4.17 15.09 9.52
CA VAL A 234 4.84 16.32 9.96
C VAL A 234 5.67 16.91 8.83
N SER A 235 5.80 18.23 8.80
CA SER A 235 6.82 18.88 7.98
C SER A 235 8.02 19.32 8.79
N ALA A 236 9.19 19.22 8.16
CA ALA A 236 10.46 19.67 8.70
C ALA A 236 11.29 20.38 7.63
N TYR A 237 12.23 21.21 8.08
CA TYR A 237 13.22 21.85 7.21
C TYR A 237 14.60 21.31 7.52
N GLU A 238 15.37 20.98 6.48
CA GLU A 238 16.83 20.81 6.60
C GLU A 238 17.53 22.05 6.06
N PHE A 239 18.62 22.43 6.73
CA PHE A 239 19.59 23.41 6.24
C PHE A 239 20.72 22.64 5.58
N THR A 240 20.90 22.78 4.27
CA THR A 240 22.08 22.24 3.57
C THR A 240 23.10 23.37 3.37
N ASP A 241 24.37 23.07 3.64
CA ASP A 241 25.48 23.99 3.85
C ASP A 241 25.88 24.94 2.68
N GLU A 242 26.70 25.90 3.09
CA GLU A 242 27.24 27.10 2.47
C GLU A 242 27.85 26.94 1.06
N HIS A 243 27.30 27.63 0.07
CA HIS A 243 28.06 28.06 -1.11
C HIS A 243 28.39 29.55 -0.97
N SER A 244 29.52 29.87 -0.34
CA SER A 244 30.11 31.20 -0.39
C SER A 244 30.69 31.44 -1.78
N VAL A 245 29.97 32.18 -2.64
CA VAL A 245 30.53 32.65 -3.92
C VAL A 245 31.15 34.02 -3.67
N LEU A 246 32.48 34.09 -3.69
CA LEU A 246 33.22 35.35 -3.70
C LEU A 246 32.97 36.06 -5.04
N THR A 247 32.18 37.13 -5.02
CA THR A 247 32.18 38.12 -6.10
C THR A 247 32.71 39.46 -5.59
N SER A 248 33.21 40.28 -6.50
CA SER A 248 33.90 41.55 -6.25
C SER A 248 33.04 42.65 -5.61
N SER A 249 31.80 42.36 -5.19
CA SER A 249 30.84 43.33 -4.64
C SER A 249 30.28 43.01 -3.25
N GLY A 250 30.73 41.95 -2.56
CA GLY A 250 30.38 41.68 -1.17
C GLY A 250 29.90 40.25 -0.89
N TYR A 251 30.02 39.85 0.37
CA TYR A 251 29.71 38.51 0.89
C TYR A 251 28.21 38.20 0.75
N PHE A 252 27.83 37.19 -0.05
CA PHE A 252 26.48 36.64 -0.07
C PHE A 252 26.52 35.18 0.43
N VAL A 253 25.77 34.89 1.50
CA VAL A 253 25.55 33.52 1.97
C VAL A 253 24.28 33.00 1.29
N ASN A 254 24.39 31.95 0.49
CA ASN A 254 23.25 31.24 -0.07
C ASN A 254 22.79 30.16 0.92
N TYR A 255 21.53 30.24 1.35
CA TYR A 255 20.88 29.17 2.12
C TYR A 255 19.90 28.45 1.21
N SER A 256 20.07 27.13 1.04
CA SER A 256 19.06 26.29 0.41
C SER A 256 18.12 25.75 1.49
N TYR A 257 16.82 25.92 1.28
CA TYR A 257 15.78 25.37 2.15
C TYR A 257 15.16 24.17 1.46
N ILE A 258 15.29 23.00 2.09
CA ILE A 258 14.58 21.80 1.64
C ILE A 258 13.51 21.50 2.68
N GLY A 259 12.25 21.52 2.22
CA GLY A 259 11.08 21.18 3.04
C GLY A 259 10.68 19.74 2.78
N PHE A 260 10.50 18.96 3.85
CA PHE A 260 10.10 17.56 3.77
C PHE A 260 8.76 17.36 4.45
N VAL A 261 7.99 16.38 3.97
CA VAL A 261 6.84 15.85 4.70
C VAL A 261 7.09 14.39 5.00
N HIS A 262 6.98 14.04 6.26
CA HIS A 262 7.22 12.69 6.76
C HIS A 262 5.94 12.10 7.33
N LYS A 263 5.70 10.83 7.03
CA LYS A 263 4.77 10.01 7.80
C LYS A 263 5.50 9.48 9.04
N LEU A 264 4.88 9.56 10.20
CA LEU A 264 5.45 9.09 11.46
C LEU A 264 4.82 7.77 11.90
N THR A 265 5.66 6.90 12.47
CA THR A 265 5.27 5.73 13.25
C THR A 265 5.69 5.91 14.72
N PRO A 266 5.18 5.05 15.64
CA PRO A 266 5.64 5.02 17.03
C PRO A 266 7.18 4.92 17.23
N ALA A 267 7.90 4.45 16.21
CA ALA A 267 9.34 4.23 16.24
C ALA A 267 10.16 5.40 15.65
N GLY A 268 9.54 6.40 15.01
CA GLY A 268 10.24 7.51 14.33
C GLY A 268 9.56 7.97 13.04
N ALA A 269 10.30 8.70 12.18
CA ALA A 269 9.83 8.98 10.82
C ALA A 269 9.96 7.71 9.95
N ASP A 270 8.83 7.26 9.40
CA ASP A 270 8.67 5.98 8.70
C ASP A 270 8.99 6.09 7.21
N SER A 271 8.61 7.22 6.60
CA SER A 271 8.84 7.47 5.18
C SER A 271 8.78 8.96 4.86
N ARG A 272 9.65 9.38 3.93
CA ARG A 272 9.60 10.69 3.28
C ARG A 272 8.49 10.64 2.23
N LEU A 273 7.37 11.29 2.50
CA LEU A 273 6.24 11.35 1.58
C LEU A 273 6.51 12.34 0.45
N TRP A 274 7.27 13.40 0.73
CA TRP A 274 7.45 14.50 -0.21
C TRP A 274 8.70 15.32 0.06
N GLU A 275 9.31 15.87 -0.99
CA GLU A 275 10.40 16.85 -0.97
C GLU A 275 10.03 18.09 -1.77
N THR A 276 10.33 19.25 -1.21
CA THR A 276 10.38 20.51 -1.96
C THR A 276 11.78 21.09 -1.84
N SER A 277 12.56 21.06 -2.91
CA SER A 277 13.81 21.80 -3.01
C SER A 277 13.55 23.15 -3.67
N ILE A 278 13.79 24.25 -2.94
CA ILE A 278 13.77 25.60 -3.50
C ILE A 278 15.11 26.25 -3.17
N THR A 279 15.99 26.32 -4.17
CA THR A 279 17.24 27.08 -4.08
C THR A 279 16.92 28.57 -4.19
N ARG A 280 17.23 29.37 -3.14
CA ARG A 280 17.07 30.82 -3.18
C ARG A 280 18.43 31.52 -3.12
N THR A 281 18.63 32.47 -4.03
CA THR A 281 19.62 33.53 -3.90
C THR A 281 19.02 34.64 -3.02
N TYR A 282 19.75 35.08 -2.00
CA TYR A 282 19.25 35.96 -0.93
C TYR A 282 18.87 37.36 -1.46
N ASP A 283 17.57 37.66 -1.59
CA ASP A 283 17.04 39.03 -1.57
C ASP A 283 16.07 39.20 -0.38
N ARG A 284 16.21 40.31 0.34
CA ARG A 284 15.84 40.56 1.75
C ARG A 284 14.33 40.53 2.08
N GLN A 285 13.45 40.04 1.20
CA GLN A 285 11.99 40.25 1.36
C GLN A 285 11.08 39.02 1.28
N LEU A 286 11.59 37.78 1.19
CA LEU A 286 10.74 36.59 1.17
C LEU A 286 11.12 35.60 2.28
N TYR A 287 10.45 35.70 3.44
CA TYR A 287 10.44 34.65 4.46
C TYR A 287 9.42 33.56 4.05
N ASN A 288 9.75 32.28 4.25
CA ASN A 288 8.93 31.06 4.03
C ASN A 288 8.72 30.57 2.59
N ALA A 289 9.47 29.53 2.19
CA ALA A 289 9.23 28.76 0.96
C ALA A 289 8.98 27.25 1.17
N GLY A 290 9.08 26.70 2.39
CA GLY A 290 8.71 25.29 2.61
C GLY A 290 7.30 25.12 3.17
N VAL A 291 6.96 23.87 3.53
CA VAL A 291 5.60 23.47 3.92
C VAL A 291 5.12 24.20 5.17
N SER A 292 4.13 25.08 4.99
CA SER A 292 3.61 25.98 6.03
C SER A 292 2.33 25.50 6.70
N ALA A 293 1.58 24.60 6.04
CA ALA A 293 0.41 23.93 6.60
C ALA A 293 0.25 22.54 5.99
N LEU A 294 -0.32 21.63 6.77
CA LEU A 294 -0.70 20.28 6.38
C LEU A 294 -2.13 20.03 6.86
N THR A 295 -2.93 19.34 6.04
CA THR A 295 -4.25 18.85 6.44
C THR A 295 -4.64 17.64 5.58
N PHE A 296 -5.68 16.91 5.98
CA PHE A 296 -6.31 15.92 5.13
C PHE A 296 -7.64 16.47 4.61
N ASP A 297 -7.92 16.28 3.32
CA ASP A 297 -9.24 16.64 2.77
C ASP A 297 -10.31 15.60 3.10
N SER A 298 -11.55 15.85 2.68
CA SER A 298 -12.69 14.95 2.94
C SER A 298 -12.57 13.56 2.31
N THR A 299 -11.61 13.35 1.41
CA THR A 299 -11.32 12.04 0.80
C THR A 299 -10.20 11.29 1.54
N GLY A 300 -9.60 11.91 2.57
CA GLY A 300 -8.44 11.39 3.26
C GLY A 300 -7.13 11.67 2.53
N GLN A 301 -7.11 12.57 1.54
CA GLN A 301 -5.91 12.93 0.82
C GLN A 301 -5.12 14.01 1.59
N LEU A 302 -3.81 13.83 1.73
CA LEU A 302 -2.96 14.84 2.36
C LEU A 302 -2.82 16.07 1.45
N VAL A 303 -3.01 17.25 2.02
CA VAL A 303 -2.94 18.55 1.36
C VAL A 303 -1.93 19.42 2.10
N ALA A 304 -1.05 20.07 1.35
CA ALA A 304 0.01 20.92 1.87
C ALA A 304 -0.03 22.31 1.23
N THR A 305 0.36 23.33 1.97
CA THR A 305 0.67 24.66 1.39
C THR A 305 2.17 24.87 1.32
N VAL A 306 2.66 25.26 0.15
CA VAL A 306 4.09 25.54 -0.10
C VAL A 306 4.21 26.86 -0.84
N GLY A 307 4.82 27.84 -0.17
CA GLY A 307 4.79 29.23 -0.64
C GLY A 307 3.34 29.68 -0.88
N TYR A 308 3.02 30.03 -2.13
CA TYR A 308 1.69 30.48 -2.56
C TYR A 308 0.84 29.39 -3.23
N GLN A 309 1.26 28.12 -3.17
CA GLN A 309 0.59 27.00 -3.83
C GLN A 309 -0.05 26.06 -2.81
N VAL A 310 -1.16 25.43 -3.24
CA VAL A 310 -1.81 24.32 -2.54
C VAL A 310 -1.51 23.06 -3.34
N VAL A 311 -0.84 22.08 -2.72
CA VAL A 311 -0.45 20.83 -3.34
C VAL A 311 -1.22 19.70 -2.66
N ARG A 312 -1.78 18.78 -3.45
CA ARG A 312 -2.36 17.53 -2.94
C ARG A 312 -1.37 16.40 -3.17
N TYR A 313 -1.06 15.67 -2.12
CA TYR A 313 -0.31 14.43 -2.22
C TYR A 313 -1.23 13.34 -2.75
N ALA A 314 -1.01 12.90 -3.98
CA ALA A 314 -1.61 11.66 -4.48
C ALA A 314 -0.60 10.53 -4.24
N PRO A 315 -1.02 9.34 -3.74
CA PRO A 315 -0.22 8.14 -4.01
C PRO A 315 0.04 8.07 -5.52
N PRO A 316 1.19 7.53 -5.96
CA PRO A 316 1.60 7.64 -7.35
C PRO A 316 0.46 7.19 -8.28
N ALA A 317 0.12 8.06 -9.22
CA ALA A 317 -1.04 7.92 -10.11
C ALA A 317 -0.96 6.67 -11.03
N ASP A 318 0.15 5.95 -10.98
CA ASP A 318 0.41 4.71 -11.71
C ASP A 318 -0.14 3.44 -11.02
N GLY A 319 -0.68 3.56 -9.79
CA GLY A 319 -1.19 2.43 -9.02
C GLY A 319 -0.11 1.55 -8.41
N SER A 320 1.12 2.04 -8.29
CA SER A 320 2.22 1.33 -7.63
C SER A 320 1.88 1.05 -6.16
N PRO A 321 2.06 -0.21 -5.70
CA PRO A 321 1.74 -0.59 -4.33
C PRO A 321 2.65 0.15 -3.35
N ASN A 322 2.07 0.62 -2.25
CA ASN A 322 2.84 1.12 -1.12
C ASN A 322 3.43 -0.08 -0.37
N PHE A 323 4.75 -0.24 -0.44
CA PHE A 323 5.45 -1.28 0.30
C PHE A 323 5.70 -0.82 1.72
N VAL A 324 5.20 -1.62 2.66
CA VAL A 324 5.43 -1.44 4.09
C VAL A 324 6.22 -2.61 4.66
N THR A 325 7.08 -2.34 5.61
CA THR A 325 7.79 -3.35 6.37
C THR A 325 6.79 -4.14 7.19
N LEU A 326 6.68 -5.43 6.89
CA LEU A 326 5.87 -6.37 7.67
C LEU A 326 6.69 -7.09 8.73
N ALA A 327 8.00 -7.24 8.53
CA ALA A 327 8.89 -7.86 9.50
C ALA A 327 10.33 -7.38 9.31
N GLY A 328 11.06 -7.21 10.41
CA GLY A 328 12.46 -6.77 10.38
C GLY A 328 12.63 -5.29 10.73
N ASP A 329 13.50 -4.96 11.68
CA ASP A 329 13.82 -3.57 12.08
C ASP A 329 14.87 -2.88 11.18
N GLY A 330 15.25 -3.53 10.07
CA GLY A 330 16.31 -3.07 9.17
C GLY A 330 17.72 -3.51 9.60
N THR A 331 17.90 -4.09 10.80
CA THR A 331 19.19 -4.58 11.30
C THR A 331 19.30 -6.10 11.23
N ILE A 332 20.52 -6.59 11.00
CA ILE A 332 20.78 -8.04 11.01
C ILE A 332 20.65 -8.56 12.44
N GLY A 333 19.91 -9.66 12.59
CA GLY A 333 19.77 -10.42 13.83
C GLY A 333 18.62 -11.40 13.72
N GLY A 334 18.34 -12.19 14.75
CA GLY A 334 17.24 -13.16 14.72
C GLY A 334 16.29 -13.10 15.91
N ALA A 335 16.13 -11.91 16.51
CA ALA A 335 15.18 -11.70 17.60
C ALA A 335 13.73 -11.86 17.12
N ASP A 336 12.93 -12.62 17.85
CA ASP A 336 11.47 -12.70 17.70
C ASP A 336 10.79 -11.48 18.37
N GLY A 337 9.51 -11.26 18.08
CA GLY A 337 8.72 -10.20 18.71
C GLY A 337 7.64 -9.62 17.81
N SER A 338 7.23 -8.39 18.10
CA SER A 338 6.40 -7.61 17.15
C SER A 338 7.09 -7.55 15.80
N ALA A 339 6.32 -7.66 14.72
CA ALA A 339 6.74 -7.52 13.33
C ALA A 339 7.88 -6.50 13.12
N THR A 340 7.66 -5.26 13.56
CA THR A 340 8.57 -4.12 13.35
C THR A 340 9.80 -4.11 14.27
N MET A 341 9.82 -4.95 15.31
CA MET A 341 10.93 -5.07 16.26
C MET A 341 11.72 -6.37 16.10
N ALA A 342 11.16 -7.32 15.36
CA ALA A 342 11.84 -8.57 15.04
C ALA A 342 13.05 -8.29 14.15
N LYS A 343 14.08 -9.11 14.26
CA LYS A 343 15.27 -9.03 13.41
C LYS A 343 15.31 -10.21 12.46
N LEU A 344 15.70 -9.95 11.22
CA LEU A 344 15.91 -10.96 10.17
C LEU A 344 17.33 -10.84 9.62
N GLY A 345 17.83 -11.92 9.03
CA GLY A 345 19.16 -12.05 8.45
C GLY A 345 19.09 -12.80 7.13
N PHE A 346 19.05 -12.05 6.03
CA PHE A 346 19.03 -12.58 4.65
C PHE A 346 17.91 -13.59 4.40
N PRO A 347 16.62 -13.19 4.51
CA PRO A 347 15.53 -14.07 4.17
C PRO A 347 15.56 -14.39 2.67
N MET A 348 15.49 -15.68 2.33
CA MET A 348 15.69 -16.17 0.95
C MET A 348 14.40 -16.65 0.28
N ALA A 349 13.43 -17.15 1.05
CA ALA A 349 12.20 -17.69 0.51
C ALA A 349 11.00 -17.31 1.38
N LEU A 350 9.86 -17.19 0.73
CA LEU A 350 8.58 -16.84 1.35
C LEU A 350 7.52 -17.84 0.88
N THR A 351 6.64 -18.22 1.79
CA THR A 351 5.43 -19.00 1.46
C THR A 351 4.33 -18.74 2.49
N TYR A 352 3.09 -19.12 2.20
CA TYR A 352 1.98 -18.97 3.16
C TYR A 352 1.58 -20.31 3.74
N ASP A 353 1.12 -20.27 4.98
CA ASP A 353 0.25 -21.31 5.48
C ASP A 353 -1.22 -21.02 5.12
N ARG A 354 -2.07 -22.04 5.28
CA ARG A 354 -3.50 -21.95 4.97
C ARG A 354 -4.29 -21.03 5.92
N SER A 355 -3.67 -20.55 6.99
CA SER A 355 -4.26 -19.58 7.93
C SER A 355 -3.92 -18.14 7.54
N GLY A 356 -3.17 -17.94 6.44
CA GLY A 356 -2.74 -16.63 5.97
C GLY A 356 -1.49 -16.10 6.65
N ASN A 357 -0.78 -16.92 7.45
CA ASN A 357 0.50 -16.50 8.02
C ASN A 357 1.60 -16.64 6.96
N LEU A 358 2.57 -15.74 7.00
CA LEU A 358 3.72 -15.77 6.11
C LEU A 358 4.87 -16.51 6.78
N LEU A 359 5.37 -17.56 6.13
CA LEU A 359 6.58 -18.27 6.51
C LEU A 359 7.78 -17.67 5.77
N ILE A 360 8.86 -17.47 6.52
CA ILE A 360 10.06 -16.78 6.08
C ILE A 360 11.25 -17.72 6.32
N ALA A 361 11.92 -18.13 5.24
CA ALA A 361 13.18 -18.84 5.33
C ALA A 361 14.31 -17.83 5.58
N ASP A 362 14.63 -17.59 6.84
CA ASP A 362 15.56 -16.58 7.32
C ASP A 362 16.98 -17.17 7.34
N ALA A 363 17.51 -17.39 6.13
CA ALA A 363 18.62 -18.31 5.89
C ALA A 363 19.95 -17.86 6.48
N GLY A 364 20.19 -16.56 6.64
CA GLY A 364 21.37 -16.04 7.34
C GLY A 364 21.31 -16.23 8.86
N ASN A 365 20.12 -16.52 9.41
CA ASN A 365 19.92 -16.87 10.82
C ASN A 365 19.72 -18.38 11.03
N ASN A 366 19.80 -19.21 9.99
CA ASN A 366 19.59 -20.66 10.06
C ASN A 366 18.24 -21.04 10.72
N ASN A 367 17.18 -20.27 10.45
CA ASN A 367 15.86 -20.54 11.00
C ASN A 367 14.73 -20.26 10.00
N VAL A 368 13.54 -20.79 10.32
CA VAL A 368 12.30 -20.49 9.64
C VAL A 368 11.40 -19.73 10.61
N ARG A 369 10.92 -18.57 10.16
CA ARG A 369 10.09 -17.66 10.96
C ARG A 369 8.67 -17.67 10.42
N LYS A 370 7.72 -17.35 11.29
CA LYS A 370 6.32 -17.12 10.95
C LYS A 370 5.95 -15.72 11.38
N LEU A 371 5.49 -14.91 10.42
CA LEU A 371 4.76 -13.69 10.67
C LEU A 371 3.26 -14.04 10.75
N SER A 372 2.67 -13.88 11.93
CA SER A 372 1.24 -14.09 12.13
C SER A 372 0.41 -12.99 11.47
N THR A 373 -0.86 -13.30 11.18
CA THR A 373 -1.86 -12.31 10.75
C THR A 373 -2.09 -11.20 11.78
N THR A 374 -1.66 -11.39 13.02
CA THR A 374 -1.72 -10.41 14.10
C THR A 374 -0.45 -9.55 14.23
N GLY A 375 0.53 -9.70 13.33
CA GLY A 375 1.76 -8.88 13.31
C GLY A 375 2.84 -9.32 14.29
N THR A 376 2.94 -10.61 14.62
CA THR A 376 4.02 -11.15 15.47
C THR A 376 4.92 -12.08 14.66
N VAL A 377 6.24 -11.86 14.74
CA VAL A 377 7.24 -12.76 14.18
C VAL A 377 7.69 -13.72 15.28
N SER A 378 7.58 -15.01 14.98
CA SER A 378 7.97 -16.10 15.89
C SER A 378 8.77 -17.15 15.13
N THR A 379 9.73 -17.76 15.82
CA THR A 379 10.53 -18.85 15.25
C THR A 379 9.71 -20.13 15.19
N VAL A 380 9.58 -20.70 14.00
CA VAL A 380 8.91 -21.98 13.73
C VAL A 380 9.89 -23.14 13.87
N ALA A 381 11.14 -22.94 13.44
CA ALA A 381 12.20 -23.93 13.53
C ALA A 381 13.58 -23.26 13.48
N GLY A 382 14.55 -23.77 14.24
CA GLY A 382 15.95 -23.32 14.20
C GLY A 382 16.27 -22.28 15.28
N LEU A 383 17.56 -22.09 15.58
CA LEU A 383 18.02 -21.05 16.51
C LEU A 383 18.87 -20.02 15.76
N ALA A 384 18.53 -18.75 15.96
CA ALA A 384 19.23 -17.63 15.35
C ALA A 384 20.70 -17.53 15.79
N LEU A 385 21.57 -17.10 14.86
CA LEU A 385 22.96 -16.68 15.09
C LEU A 385 23.93 -17.77 15.59
N GLU A 386 23.60 -19.06 15.46
CA GLU A 386 24.61 -20.11 15.60
C GLU A 386 25.46 -20.19 14.32
N ASN A 387 26.72 -19.76 14.41
CA ASN A 387 27.69 -19.67 13.30
C ASN A 387 28.27 -21.02 12.83
N ALA A 388 27.59 -22.14 13.06
CA ALA A 388 28.04 -23.46 12.65
C ALA A 388 26.87 -24.31 12.16
N ALA A 389 27.15 -25.27 11.25
CA ALA A 389 26.21 -26.34 10.91
C ALA A 389 25.93 -27.16 12.18
N SER A 390 24.91 -26.77 12.94
CA SER A 390 24.42 -27.46 14.11
C SER A 390 23.11 -28.18 13.75
N PHE A 391 22.85 -29.28 14.45
CA PHE A 391 21.69 -30.12 14.19
C PHE A 391 21.07 -30.60 15.51
N LEU A 392 19.76 -30.43 15.64
CA LEU A 392 18.97 -30.92 16.77
C LEU A 392 17.50 -30.96 16.36
N ASP A 393 16.86 -32.12 16.55
CA ASP A 393 15.40 -32.24 16.56
C ASP A 393 14.87 -31.79 17.93
N ALA A 394 13.95 -30.84 17.91
CA ALA A 394 13.31 -30.29 19.09
C ALA A 394 12.11 -29.43 18.65
N THR A 395 11.32 -28.93 19.60
CA THR A 395 10.20 -28.04 19.29
C THR A 395 10.70 -26.61 19.03
N GLY A 396 10.22 -25.99 17.96
CA GLY A 396 10.41 -24.56 17.67
C GLY A 396 11.87 -24.09 17.64
N SER A 397 12.16 -23.04 18.40
CA SER A 397 13.50 -22.42 18.50
C SER A 397 14.56 -23.26 19.20
N ALA A 398 14.17 -24.36 19.85
CA ALA A 398 15.13 -25.31 20.40
C ALA A 398 15.75 -26.18 19.31
N ALA A 399 15.12 -26.31 18.14
CA ALA A 399 15.70 -27.06 17.02
C ALA A 399 16.92 -26.33 16.45
N ARG A 400 17.80 -27.07 15.76
CA ARG A 400 18.92 -26.50 15.01
C ARG A 400 18.84 -26.91 13.55
N LEU A 401 18.96 -25.93 12.67
CA LEU A 401 19.01 -26.09 11.22
C LEU A 401 20.37 -25.59 10.71
N GLY A 402 20.76 -26.03 9.52
CA GLY A 402 21.92 -25.56 8.77
C GLY A 402 21.56 -24.47 7.75
N SER A 403 22.59 -23.93 7.09
CA SER A 403 22.46 -22.83 6.12
C SER A 403 21.85 -23.26 4.79
N GLN A 404 21.33 -22.26 4.04
CA GLN A 404 20.47 -22.35 2.85
C GLN A 404 19.19 -23.21 3.07
N LEU A 405 18.02 -22.56 3.09
CA LEU A 405 16.75 -23.24 3.40
C LEU A 405 15.75 -23.10 2.25
N GLY A 406 15.33 -24.22 1.67
CA GLY A 406 14.11 -24.32 0.87
C GLY A 406 12.91 -24.63 1.77
N VAL A 407 11.74 -24.05 1.49
CA VAL A 407 10.53 -24.27 2.31
C VAL A 407 9.32 -24.62 1.46
N ALA A 408 8.50 -25.56 1.93
CA ALA A 408 7.21 -25.93 1.34
C ALA A 408 6.18 -26.24 2.43
N VAL A 409 4.89 -26.10 2.12
CA VAL A 409 3.79 -26.32 3.09
C VAL A 409 2.72 -27.21 2.47
N ASP A 410 2.28 -28.24 3.20
CA ASP A 410 1.19 -29.11 2.74
C ASP A 410 -0.21 -28.62 3.17
N ALA A 411 -1.23 -29.33 2.68
CA ALA A 411 -2.64 -29.04 3.00
C ALA A 411 -2.98 -29.22 4.49
N GLN A 412 -2.19 -29.99 5.25
CA GLN A 412 -2.35 -30.24 6.68
C GLN A 412 -1.59 -29.22 7.56
N ARG A 413 -0.92 -28.24 6.93
CA ARG A 413 -0.11 -27.18 7.57
C ARG A 413 1.20 -27.69 8.17
N ASN A 414 1.74 -28.80 7.68
CA ASN A 414 3.13 -29.16 7.99
C ASN A 414 4.06 -28.31 7.13
N VAL A 415 5.15 -27.83 7.74
CA VAL A 415 6.22 -27.11 7.03
C VAL A 415 7.35 -28.08 6.75
N TYR A 416 7.78 -28.17 5.50
CA TYR A 416 8.93 -28.96 5.08
C TYR A 416 10.08 -28.01 4.80
N ILE A 417 11.25 -28.35 5.32
CA ILE A 417 12.45 -27.54 5.23
C ILE A 417 13.56 -28.39 4.63
N ALA A 418 14.17 -27.91 3.55
CA ALA A 418 15.42 -28.45 3.03
C ALA A 418 16.55 -27.87 3.87
N ASP A 419 17.03 -28.66 4.82
CA ASP A 419 18.14 -28.31 5.69
C ASP A 419 19.44 -28.61 4.94
N THR A 420 19.76 -27.72 3.99
CA THR A 420 20.73 -27.97 2.91
C THR A 420 22.10 -28.34 3.46
N ALA A 421 22.63 -27.55 4.40
CA ALA A 421 23.94 -27.79 4.99
C ALA A 421 23.99 -29.03 5.89
N ASN A 422 22.86 -29.45 6.47
CA ASN A 422 22.79 -30.70 7.22
C ASN A 422 22.40 -31.90 6.35
N HIS A 423 22.17 -31.73 5.04
CA HIS A 423 21.85 -32.80 4.11
C HIS A 423 20.61 -33.63 4.49
N CYS A 424 19.56 -32.99 4.99
CA CYS A 424 18.33 -33.67 5.40
C CYS A 424 17.08 -32.82 5.14
N ILE A 425 15.92 -33.47 5.24
CA ILE A 425 14.61 -32.84 5.15
C ILE A 425 13.98 -32.84 6.53
N ARG A 426 13.60 -31.65 6.99
CA ARG A 426 12.93 -31.44 8.28
C ARG A 426 11.44 -31.25 8.07
N LYS A 427 10.65 -31.75 9.00
CA LYS A 427 9.20 -31.54 9.08
C LYS A 427 8.88 -30.82 10.37
N VAL A 428 8.12 -29.74 10.25
CA VAL A 428 7.54 -29.02 11.37
C VAL A 428 6.04 -29.28 11.39
N THR A 429 5.55 -29.83 12.49
CA THR A 429 4.10 -30.03 12.69
C THR A 429 3.42 -28.69 13.02
N PRO A 430 2.08 -28.60 12.90
CA PRO A 430 1.35 -27.41 13.37
C PRO A 430 1.53 -27.12 14.87
N ALA A 431 1.95 -28.11 15.67
CA ALA A 431 2.27 -27.95 17.09
C ALA A 431 3.67 -27.34 17.31
N GLY A 432 4.49 -27.23 16.27
CA GLY A 432 5.85 -26.68 16.32
C GLY A 432 6.94 -27.73 16.50
N ASP A 433 6.62 -29.02 16.47
CA ASP A 433 7.63 -30.07 16.62
C ASP A 433 8.47 -30.17 15.35
N VAL A 434 9.78 -29.93 15.47
CA VAL A 434 10.74 -30.05 14.36
C VAL A 434 11.40 -31.42 14.46
N THR A 435 11.16 -32.24 13.44
CA THR A 435 11.70 -33.59 13.35
C THR A 435 12.41 -33.81 12.03
N THR A 436 13.39 -34.70 12.01
CA THR A 436 13.99 -35.18 10.76
C THR A 436 13.02 -36.14 10.09
N LEU A 437 12.42 -35.70 8.99
CA LEU A 437 11.55 -36.55 8.18
C LEU A 437 12.38 -37.58 7.42
N ALA A 438 13.50 -37.14 6.84
CA ALA A 438 14.38 -37.97 6.04
C ALA A 438 15.81 -37.42 5.94
N GLY A 439 16.79 -38.30 5.77
CA GLY A 439 18.22 -37.95 5.70
C GLY A 439 18.93 -38.10 7.04
N ALA A 440 20.26 -38.26 7.00
CA ALA A 440 21.10 -38.33 8.20
C ALA A 440 21.98 -37.06 8.30
N PRO A 441 21.74 -36.20 9.28
CA PRO A 441 22.51 -34.99 9.51
C PRO A 441 24.01 -35.22 9.56
N GLY A 442 24.77 -34.39 8.84
CA GLY A 442 26.23 -34.49 8.76
C GLY A 442 26.74 -35.70 7.96
N GLN A 443 25.84 -36.46 7.32
CA GLN A 443 26.18 -37.59 6.46
C GLN A 443 25.59 -37.35 5.07
N SER A 444 26.43 -36.84 4.15
CA SER A 444 26.02 -36.68 2.76
C SER A 444 26.00 -38.01 2.01
N GLY A 445 25.21 -38.08 0.94
CA GLY A 445 25.12 -39.22 0.04
C GLY A 445 23.75 -39.33 -0.62
N ALA A 446 23.49 -40.41 -1.36
CA ALA A 446 22.25 -40.57 -2.13
C ALA A 446 21.47 -41.85 -1.80
N VAL A 447 21.75 -42.47 -0.66
CA VAL A 447 21.12 -43.73 -0.24
C VAL A 447 19.61 -43.53 -0.07
N ASP A 448 18.82 -44.38 -0.69
CA ASP A 448 17.38 -44.48 -0.49
C ASP A 448 17.06 -45.24 0.81
N GLY A 449 15.89 -44.99 1.39
CA GLY A 449 15.48 -45.68 2.60
C GLY A 449 14.52 -44.88 3.46
N MET A 450 14.22 -45.44 4.61
CA MET A 450 13.25 -44.90 5.55
C MET A 450 13.91 -43.90 6.50
N GLY A 451 13.47 -42.64 6.50
CA GLY A 451 13.87 -41.64 7.48
C GLY A 451 15.39 -41.38 7.49
N THR A 452 16.02 -41.58 8.64
CA THR A 452 17.47 -41.39 8.81
C THR A 452 18.33 -42.49 8.18
N ALA A 453 17.73 -43.55 7.62
CA ALA A 453 18.45 -44.51 6.79
C ALA A 453 18.77 -43.93 5.39
N ALA A 454 17.98 -42.96 4.92
CA ALA A 454 18.26 -42.26 3.67
C ALA A 454 19.40 -41.25 3.82
N ARG A 455 19.98 -40.82 2.69
CA ARG A 455 21.00 -39.76 2.62
C ARG A 455 20.64 -38.78 1.52
N PHE A 456 20.92 -37.50 1.73
CA PHE A 456 20.90 -36.44 0.71
C PHE A 456 22.28 -35.80 0.61
N ASN A 457 22.50 -34.95 -0.39
CA ASN A 457 23.68 -34.09 -0.48
C ASN A 457 23.28 -32.70 -1.00
N GLY A 458 22.98 -31.81 -0.05
CA GLY A 458 22.60 -30.44 -0.35
C GLY A 458 21.25 -30.35 -1.07
N PRO A 459 20.16 -30.88 -0.47
CA PRO A 459 18.82 -30.71 -1.03
C PRO A 459 18.44 -29.22 -1.04
N VAL A 460 17.84 -28.71 -2.12
CA VAL A 460 17.49 -27.27 -2.24
C VAL A 460 16.02 -27.04 -2.56
N GLY A 461 15.57 -27.47 -3.73
CA GLY A 461 14.22 -27.22 -4.23
C GLY A 461 13.23 -28.22 -3.64
N LEU A 462 12.10 -27.70 -3.18
CA LEU A 462 11.00 -28.47 -2.61
C LEU A 462 9.70 -28.19 -3.35
N ALA A 463 8.96 -29.25 -3.69
CA ALA A 463 7.57 -29.14 -4.12
C ALA A 463 6.73 -30.23 -3.46
N VAL A 464 5.60 -29.86 -2.86
CA VAL A 464 4.73 -30.80 -2.15
C VAL A 464 3.42 -30.98 -2.91
N ALA A 465 3.09 -32.23 -3.23
CA ALA A 465 1.85 -32.59 -3.87
C ALA A 465 0.67 -32.52 -2.89
N SER A 466 -0.56 -32.44 -3.42
CA SER A 466 -1.79 -32.48 -2.61
C SER A 466 -1.94 -33.77 -1.80
N SER A 467 -1.28 -34.85 -2.20
CA SER A 467 -1.17 -36.12 -1.47
C SER A 467 -0.22 -36.08 -0.27
N GLY A 468 0.56 -35.01 -0.11
CA GLY A 468 1.61 -34.88 0.90
C GLY A 468 2.97 -35.46 0.51
N ILE A 469 3.11 -36.03 -0.70
CA ILE A 469 4.40 -36.46 -1.23
C ILE A 469 5.25 -35.22 -1.52
N LEU A 470 6.50 -35.25 -1.06
CA LEU A 470 7.48 -34.19 -1.29
C LEU A 470 8.45 -34.61 -2.40
N TYR A 471 8.67 -33.72 -3.36
CA TYR A 471 9.69 -33.84 -4.39
C TYR A 471 10.84 -32.90 -4.04
N VAL A 472 12.06 -33.46 -4.07
CA VAL A 472 13.26 -32.78 -3.60
C VAL A 472 14.33 -32.83 -4.69
N THR A 473 14.85 -31.69 -5.09
CA THR A 473 16.09 -31.64 -5.89
C THR A 473 17.26 -31.85 -4.95
N ASP A 474 17.92 -32.99 -5.08
CA ASP A 474 19.11 -33.33 -4.31
C ASP A 474 20.33 -32.82 -5.08
N THR A 475 20.54 -31.51 -4.97
CA THR A 475 21.25 -30.69 -5.97
C THR A 475 22.68 -31.14 -6.19
N GLN A 476 23.44 -31.46 -5.14
CA GLN A 476 24.83 -31.89 -5.29
C GLN A 476 24.96 -33.37 -5.67
N ASN A 477 23.91 -34.18 -5.48
CA ASN A 477 23.86 -35.54 -6.00
C ASN A 477 23.39 -35.62 -7.46
N HIS A 478 22.85 -34.53 -8.00
CA HIS A 478 22.32 -34.44 -9.38
C HIS A 478 21.13 -35.36 -9.65
N ILE A 479 20.25 -35.53 -8.66
CA ILE A 479 19.09 -36.42 -8.74
C ILE A 479 17.83 -35.75 -8.21
N LEU A 480 16.69 -36.32 -8.57
CA LEU A 480 15.37 -35.95 -8.06
C LEU A 480 14.88 -37.04 -7.11
N ARG A 481 14.51 -36.67 -5.88
CA ARG A 481 14.04 -37.59 -4.85
C ARG A 481 12.53 -37.42 -4.63
N ARG A 482 11.87 -38.53 -4.33
CA ARG A 482 10.50 -38.58 -3.83
C ARG A 482 10.55 -38.97 -2.36
N VAL A 483 9.88 -38.21 -1.50
CA VAL A 483 9.79 -38.46 -0.06
C VAL A 483 8.32 -38.62 0.32
N SER A 484 7.96 -39.77 0.89
CA SER A 484 6.60 -40.02 1.37
C SER A 484 6.29 -39.21 2.64
N PRO A 485 5.00 -39.00 2.99
CA PRO A 485 4.63 -38.33 4.25
C PRO A 485 5.17 -39.01 5.51
N THR A 486 5.51 -40.31 5.43
CA THR A 486 6.11 -41.08 6.53
C THR A 486 7.63 -40.99 6.56
N GLY A 487 8.27 -40.46 5.50
CA GLY A 487 9.72 -40.24 5.39
C GLY A 487 10.47 -41.25 4.51
N GLU A 488 9.76 -42.07 3.74
CA GLU A 488 10.40 -43.03 2.82
C GLU A 488 10.96 -42.26 1.64
N VAL A 489 12.27 -42.36 1.43
CA VAL A 489 12.98 -41.71 0.33
C VAL A 489 13.27 -42.72 -0.75
N THR A 490 12.87 -42.39 -1.98
CA THR A 490 13.26 -43.11 -3.19
C THR A 490 13.81 -42.13 -4.21
N THR A 491 14.83 -42.54 -4.95
CA THR A 491 15.31 -41.83 -6.13
C THR A 491 14.25 -41.96 -7.21
N LEU A 492 13.65 -40.83 -7.60
CA LEU A 492 12.62 -40.78 -8.64
C LEU A 492 13.27 -40.77 -10.01
N ALA A 493 14.35 -40.00 -10.17
CA ALA A 493 15.11 -39.91 -11.41
C ALA A 493 16.54 -39.43 -11.18
N GLY A 494 17.44 -39.79 -12.09
CA GLY A 494 18.87 -39.45 -12.02
C GLY A 494 19.72 -40.58 -11.41
N THR A 495 21.00 -40.64 -11.78
CA THR A 495 22.00 -41.50 -11.15
C THR A 495 22.96 -40.66 -10.30
N ALA A 496 23.03 -40.95 -9.00
CA ALA A 496 23.87 -40.20 -8.07
C ALA A 496 25.35 -40.18 -8.49
N GLY A 497 25.97 -39.00 -8.44
CA GLY A 497 27.37 -38.81 -8.82
C GLY A 497 27.63 -38.87 -10.33
N THR A 498 26.61 -39.14 -11.14
CA THR A 498 26.69 -39.09 -12.61
C THR A 498 25.90 -37.89 -13.11
N PHE A 499 26.62 -36.81 -13.42
CA PHE A 499 26.00 -35.63 -14.03
C PHE A 499 25.91 -35.78 -15.55
N GLY A 500 24.91 -35.13 -16.14
CA GLY A 500 24.68 -35.14 -17.57
C GLY A 500 23.24 -34.76 -17.88
N SER A 501 22.81 -34.94 -19.12
CA SER A 501 21.49 -34.50 -19.60
C SER A 501 20.68 -35.61 -20.26
N ALA A 502 21.08 -36.87 -20.09
CA ALA A 502 20.37 -38.00 -20.66
C ALA A 502 18.89 -37.99 -20.23
N ASP A 503 18.00 -38.15 -21.20
CA ASP A 503 16.59 -38.45 -20.96
C ASP A 503 16.43 -39.97 -20.76
N GLY A 504 15.35 -40.38 -20.10
CA GLY A 504 15.13 -41.80 -19.81
C GLY A 504 14.26 -42.05 -18.59
N GLN A 505 14.05 -43.32 -18.27
CA GLN A 505 13.27 -43.73 -17.11
C GLN A 505 14.16 -43.79 -15.86
N GLY A 506 13.75 -43.10 -14.79
CA GLY A 506 14.38 -43.22 -13.48
C GLY A 506 15.88 -42.91 -13.52
N THR A 507 16.70 -43.90 -13.18
CA THR A 507 18.17 -43.78 -13.13
C THR A 507 18.85 -43.68 -14.49
N ASP A 508 18.16 -44.04 -15.59
CA ASP A 508 18.71 -43.87 -16.94
C ASP A 508 18.82 -42.39 -17.33
N ALA A 509 17.99 -41.54 -16.70
CA ALA A 509 18.10 -40.10 -16.85
C ALA A 509 19.26 -39.52 -16.05
N GLN A 510 19.72 -38.34 -16.43
CA GLN A 510 20.78 -37.59 -15.74
C GLN A 510 20.40 -36.12 -15.60
N PHE A 511 20.86 -35.48 -14.53
CA PHE A 511 20.78 -34.03 -14.32
C PHE A 511 22.18 -33.45 -14.06
N TYR A 512 22.31 -32.12 -14.05
CA TYR A 512 23.51 -31.42 -13.62
C TYR A 512 23.16 -30.17 -12.80
N TYR A 513 23.30 -30.28 -11.48
CA TYR A 513 22.90 -29.27 -10.49
C TYR A 513 21.43 -28.81 -10.64
N PRO A 514 20.45 -29.72 -10.49
CA PRO A 514 19.05 -29.32 -10.49
C PRO A 514 18.76 -28.45 -9.25
N ARG A 515 18.13 -27.28 -9.42
CA ARG A 515 17.84 -26.34 -8.33
C ARG A 515 16.35 -26.24 -8.02
N GLY A 516 15.57 -25.70 -8.95
CA GLY A 516 14.14 -25.48 -8.78
C GLY A 516 13.32 -26.69 -9.23
N VAL A 517 12.20 -26.92 -8.56
CA VAL A 517 11.19 -27.91 -8.95
C VAL A 517 9.80 -27.32 -8.72
N THR A 518 8.88 -27.53 -9.66
CA THR A 518 7.47 -27.18 -9.52
C THR A 518 6.57 -28.30 -10.03
N ILE A 519 5.32 -28.34 -9.58
CA ILE A 519 4.30 -29.30 -10.04
C ILE A 519 3.40 -28.55 -11.02
N GLY A 520 3.31 -29.02 -12.27
CA GLY A 520 2.41 -28.48 -13.27
C GLY A 520 0.94 -28.89 -13.05
N ALA A 521 0.03 -28.29 -13.80
CA ALA A 521 -1.42 -28.51 -13.66
C ALA A 521 -1.87 -29.98 -13.79
N ASN A 522 -1.13 -30.78 -14.57
CA ASN A 522 -1.43 -32.21 -14.79
C ASN A 522 -0.72 -33.15 -13.79
N GLY A 523 0.00 -32.60 -12.81
CA GLY A 523 0.76 -33.36 -11.82
C GLY A 523 2.19 -33.75 -12.24
N ASP A 524 2.57 -33.48 -13.49
CA ASP A 524 3.96 -33.61 -13.96
C ASP A 524 4.87 -32.60 -13.25
N LEU A 525 6.12 -33.00 -12.99
CA LEU A 525 7.13 -32.13 -12.38
C LEU A 525 7.93 -31.42 -13.46
N PHE A 526 8.31 -30.18 -13.19
CA PHE A 526 9.24 -29.42 -14.01
C PHE A 526 10.42 -28.98 -13.17
N VAL A 527 11.62 -29.36 -13.60
CA VAL A 527 12.88 -29.15 -12.88
C VAL A 527 13.77 -28.22 -13.69
N THR A 528 14.33 -27.20 -13.03
CA THR A 528 15.40 -26.38 -13.61
C THR A 528 16.72 -27.11 -13.42
N ASP A 529 17.25 -27.64 -14.53
CA ASP A 529 18.50 -28.37 -14.58
C ASP A 529 19.63 -27.36 -14.89
N SER A 530 20.00 -26.62 -13.84
CA SER A 530 20.60 -25.29 -13.94
C SER A 530 21.91 -25.27 -14.73
N THR A 531 22.82 -26.21 -14.47
CA THR A 531 24.11 -26.24 -15.18
C THR A 531 23.97 -26.83 -16.58
N ASN A 532 23.01 -27.73 -16.81
CA ASN A 532 22.71 -28.17 -18.17
C ASN A 532 22.02 -27.08 -19.00
N ALA A 533 21.54 -25.98 -18.42
CA ALA A 533 20.77 -24.96 -19.13
C ALA A 533 19.51 -25.54 -19.82
N THR A 534 18.81 -26.46 -19.13
CA THR A 534 17.59 -27.10 -19.62
C THR A 534 16.47 -27.10 -18.59
N ILE A 535 15.24 -27.27 -19.07
CA ILE A 535 14.06 -27.53 -18.25
C ILE A 535 13.65 -28.97 -18.50
N ARG A 536 13.59 -29.76 -17.43
CA ARG A 536 13.29 -31.20 -17.50
C ARG A 536 11.87 -31.45 -17.03
N LYS A 537 11.10 -32.19 -17.81
CA LYS A 537 9.78 -32.68 -17.43
C LYS A 537 9.94 -34.08 -16.85
N VAL A 538 9.37 -34.33 -15.68
CA VAL A 538 9.43 -35.62 -15.00
C VAL A 538 8.01 -36.08 -14.65
N THR A 539 7.63 -37.26 -15.12
CA THR A 539 6.32 -37.84 -14.76
C THR A 539 6.34 -38.40 -13.34
N ALA A 540 5.16 -38.66 -12.76
CA ALA A 540 5.06 -39.28 -11.43
C ALA A 540 5.74 -40.66 -11.33
N THR A 541 5.98 -41.33 -12.46
CA THR A 541 6.67 -42.63 -12.52
C THR A 541 8.19 -42.51 -12.69
N GLY A 542 8.71 -41.30 -12.89
CA GLY A 542 10.14 -41.04 -13.06
C GLY A 542 10.64 -41.01 -14.51
N GLU A 543 9.75 -40.99 -15.50
CA GLU A 543 10.16 -40.73 -16.89
C GLU A 543 10.62 -39.28 -17.03
N VAL A 544 11.87 -39.07 -17.45
CA VAL A 544 12.45 -37.74 -17.68
C VAL A 544 12.60 -37.47 -19.16
N SER A 545 12.14 -36.30 -19.58
CA SER A 545 12.38 -35.75 -20.92
C SER A 545 12.86 -34.30 -20.84
N THR A 546 13.68 -33.90 -21.80
CA THR A 546 14.08 -32.51 -21.96
C THR A 546 12.92 -31.74 -22.57
N PHE A 547 12.24 -30.93 -21.75
CA PHE A 547 11.08 -30.16 -22.17
C PHE A 547 11.48 -28.93 -22.98
N ALA A 548 12.58 -28.26 -22.58
CA ALA A 548 13.13 -27.12 -23.30
C ALA A 548 14.64 -26.96 -23.03
N GLY A 549 15.36 -26.43 -24.01
CA GLY A 549 16.80 -26.18 -23.91
C GLY A 549 17.65 -27.25 -24.61
N THR A 550 18.92 -26.94 -24.83
CA THR A 550 19.94 -27.92 -25.25
C THR A 550 21.04 -27.92 -24.21
N ALA A 551 21.43 -29.11 -23.75
CA ALA A 551 22.41 -29.29 -22.69
C ALA A 551 23.71 -28.54 -22.96
N LEU A 552 24.17 -27.75 -21.98
CA LEU A 552 25.39 -26.94 -22.00
C LEU A 552 25.47 -25.89 -23.13
N ALA A 553 24.39 -25.72 -23.89
CA ALA A 553 24.30 -24.69 -24.91
C ALA A 553 23.70 -23.44 -24.27
N TYR A 554 24.58 -22.63 -23.67
CA TYR A 554 24.18 -21.39 -23.01
C TYR A 554 23.75 -20.32 -24.02
N GLY A 555 22.76 -19.52 -23.64
CA GLY A 555 22.34 -18.35 -24.43
C GLY A 555 20.85 -18.08 -24.35
N THR A 556 20.35 -17.20 -25.22
CA THR A 556 19.04 -16.55 -25.08
C THR A 556 18.05 -16.90 -26.19
N ALA A 557 18.42 -17.83 -27.09
CA ALA A 557 17.58 -18.17 -28.23
C ALA A 557 16.19 -18.64 -27.77
N ASN A 558 15.16 -18.03 -28.36
CA ASN A 558 13.79 -18.52 -28.31
C ASN A 558 13.62 -19.71 -29.27
N GLY A 559 12.54 -20.46 -29.08
CA GLY A 559 12.22 -21.61 -29.92
C GLY A 559 11.48 -22.68 -29.14
N THR A 560 11.05 -23.73 -29.83
CA THR A 560 10.35 -24.86 -29.20
C THR A 560 11.33 -25.96 -28.83
N GLY A 561 11.19 -26.50 -27.62
CA GLY A 561 12.01 -27.62 -27.14
C GLY A 561 13.50 -27.32 -27.19
N SER A 562 14.25 -28.16 -27.92
CA SER A 562 15.70 -28.06 -28.03
C SER A 562 16.20 -26.85 -28.84
N ALA A 563 15.34 -26.14 -29.57
CA ALA A 563 15.75 -24.90 -30.25
C ALA A 563 16.01 -23.74 -29.26
N ALA A 564 15.40 -23.79 -28.08
CA ALA A 564 15.60 -22.78 -27.04
C ALA A 564 16.97 -22.92 -26.35
N ARG A 565 17.47 -21.83 -25.77
CA ARG A 565 18.71 -21.78 -24.97
C ARG A 565 18.44 -21.10 -23.64
N PHE A 566 19.16 -21.45 -22.58
CA PHE A 566 19.10 -20.82 -21.24
C PHE A 566 20.51 -20.51 -20.75
N GLY A 567 20.67 -19.71 -19.70
CA GLY A 567 21.97 -19.29 -19.15
C GLY A 567 22.26 -19.92 -17.81
N SER A 568 21.29 -19.93 -16.90
CA SER A 568 21.35 -20.64 -15.61
C SER A 568 19.95 -20.61 -14.99
N PRO A 569 18.99 -21.43 -15.48
CA PRO A 569 17.62 -21.37 -14.99
C PRO A 569 17.57 -21.79 -13.51
N GLN A 570 16.88 -21.01 -12.66
CA GLN A 570 16.81 -21.26 -11.20
C GLN A 570 15.37 -21.38 -10.69
N GLY A 571 14.70 -20.25 -10.42
CA GLY A 571 13.30 -20.22 -10.01
C GLY A 571 12.37 -20.61 -11.14
N ILE A 572 11.33 -21.40 -10.81
CA ILE A 572 10.32 -21.86 -11.76
C ILE A 572 8.94 -21.87 -11.09
N VAL A 573 7.94 -21.32 -11.76
CA VAL A 573 6.54 -21.36 -11.33
C VAL A 573 5.64 -21.75 -12.50
N ALA A 574 4.56 -22.47 -12.22
CA ALA A 574 3.54 -22.82 -13.20
C ALA A 574 2.28 -21.98 -12.99
N ASP A 575 1.62 -21.58 -14.08
CA ASP A 575 0.27 -21.02 -14.01
C ASP A 575 -0.82 -22.10 -14.15
N ALA A 576 -2.07 -21.71 -13.93
CA ALA A 576 -3.23 -22.62 -14.05
C ALA A 576 -3.48 -23.12 -15.48
N SER A 577 -2.90 -22.47 -16.50
CA SER A 577 -2.99 -22.88 -17.91
C SER A 577 -1.87 -23.86 -18.30
N GLY A 578 -0.94 -24.16 -17.39
CA GLY A 578 0.19 -25.04 -17.63
C GLY A 578 1.39 -24.37 -18.30
N ASN A 579 1.43 -23.02 -18.37
CA ASN A 579 2.65 -22.32 -18.76
C ASN A 579 3.63 -22.28 -17.59
N LEU A 580 4.92 -22.32 -17.90
CA LEU A 580 6.01 -22.18 -16.95
C LEU A 580 6.67 -20.82 -17.11
N TYR A 581 7.06 -20.23 -15.99
CA TYR A 581 7.83 -19.00 -15.94
C TYR A 581 9.10 -19.25 -15.15
N VAL A 582 10.24 -19.00 -15.78
CA VAL A 582 11.56 -19.37 -15.29
C VAL A 582 12.42 -18.12 -15.17
N THR A 583 13.02 -17.89 -14.00
CA THR A 583 14.11 -16.91 -13.90
C THR A 583 15.37 -17.50 -14.51
N ASP A 584 15.99 -16.80 -15.44
CA ASP A 584 17.21 -17.19 -16.13
C ASP A 584 18.34 -16.19 -15.81
N PRO A 585 18.82 -16.14 -14.56
CA PRO A 585 19.75 -15.12 -14.06
C PRO A 585 21.05 -15.04 -14.86
N GLY A 586 21.57 -16.17 -15.36
CA GLY A 586 22.76 -16.19 -16.21
C GLY A 586 22.60 -15.43 -17.54
N ASN A 587 21.35 -15.16 -17.96
CA ASN A 587 21.00 -14.36 -19.11
C ASN A 587 20.30 -13.05 -18.75
N HIS A 588 20.12 -12.75 -17.46
CA HIS A 588 19.38 -11.57 -16.98
C HIS A 588 17.95 -11.47 -17.57
N THR A 589 17.26 -12.60 -17.74
CA THR A 589 15.92 -12.65 -18.37
C THR A 589 14.94 -13.51 -17.60
N ILE A 590 13.65 -13.34 -17.93
CA ILE A 590 12.58 -14.26 -17.55
C ILE A 590 12.15 -15.03 -18.80
N ARG A 591 11.93 -16.34 -18.68
CA ARG A 591 11.56 -17.22 -19.80
C ARG A 591 10.17 -17.77 -19.58
N LYS A 592 9.26 -17.57 -20.55
CA LYS A 592 7.95 -18.20 -20.59
C LYS A 592 8.03 -19.44 -21.46
N ILE A 593 7.48 -20.55 -20.97
CA ILE A 593 7.39 -21.82 -21.69
C ILE A 593 5.93 -22.23 -21.72
N THR A 594 5.36 -22.38 -22.90
CA THR A 594 3.98 -22.87 -23.06
C THR A 594 3.92 -24.38 -22.87
N SER A 595 2.71 -24.93 -22.72
CA SER A 595 2.49 -26.37 -22.49
C SER A 595 3.01 -27.28 -23.61
N ASP A 596 3.18 -26.75 -24.83
CA ASP A 596 3.78 -27.42 -25.99
C ASP A 596 5.30 -27.21 -26.11
N GLY A 597 5.93 -26.53 -25.13
CA GLY A 597 7.37 -26.36 -25.06
C GLY A 597 7.92 -25.16 -25.83
N ALA A 598 7.07 -24.24 -26.33
CA ALA A 598 7.54 -23.02 -26.98
C ALA A 598 8.10 -22.03 -25.94
N VAL A 599 9.37 -21.65 -26.09
CA VAL A 599 10.07 -20.74 -25.20
C VAL A 599 10.11 -19.34 -25.82
N THR A 600 9.66 -18.37 -25.03
CA THR A 600 9.76 -16.94 -25.34
C THR A 600 10.44 -16.20 -24.18
N THR A 601 11.17 -15.13 -24.52
CA THR A 601 11.86 -14.29 -23.53
C THR A 601 10.95 -13.12 -23.16
N LEU A 602 10.74 -12.93 -21.86
CA LEU A 602 10.03 -11.81 -21.28
C LEU A 602 11.06 -10.79 -20.77
N GLY A 603 11.63 -10.01 -21.70
CA GLY A 603 12.75 -9.10 -21.43
C GLY A 603 13.85 -9.17 -22.48
N SER A 604 14.78 -8.23 -22.43
CA SER A 604 16.03 -8.22 -23.17
C SER A 604 17.12 -8.93 -22.37
N ALA A 605 18.01 -9.62 -23.07
CA ALA A 605 19.21 -10.25 -22.49
C ALA A 605 20.32 -9.27 -22.12
N THR A 606 20.11 -7.97 -22.34
CA THR A 606 21.04 -6.94 -21.89
C THR A 606 20.77 -6.64 -20.42
N PRO A 607 21.77 -6.77 -19.53
CA PRO A 607 21.60 -6.40 -18.12
C PRO A 607 21.16 -4.95 -17.97
N GLY A 608 20.30 -4.69 -16.99
CA GLY A 608 19.87 -3.35 -16.61
C GLY A 608 18.43 -3.33 -16.11
N TYR A 609 17.84 -2.15 -15.98
CA TYR A 609 16.54 -1.97 -15.31
C TYR A 609 15.49 -1.25 -16.19
N ALA A 610 15.73 -1.16 -17.51
CA ALA A 610 14.82 -0.45 -18.41
C ALA A 610 13.41 -1.05 -18.36
N ASP A 611 12.40 -0.19 -18.35
CA ASP A 611 10.99 -0.54 -18.45
C ASP A 611 10.51 -0.45 -19.91
N GLY A 612 9.30 -0.96 -20.19
CA GLY A 612 8.66 -0.83 -21.49
C GLY A 612 8.16 -2.17 -22.03
N SER A 613 8.13 -2.33 -23.36
CA SER A 613 7.76 -3.61 -23.99
C SER A 613 8.72 -4.73 -23.60
N LEU A 614 8.31 -5.99 -23.73
CA LEU A 614 9.20 -7.14 -23.46
C LEU A 614 10.55 -7.06 -24.21
N ALA A 615 10.59 -6.46 -25.41
CA ALA A 615 11.82 -6.31 -26.18
C ALA A 615 12.76 -5.21 -25.64
N ALA A 616 12.21 -4.19 -24.98
CA ALA A 616 12.97 -3.06 -24.44
C ALA A 616 13.34 -3.25 -22.97
N ALA A 617 12.48 -3.94 -22.22
CA ALA A 617 12.63 -4.16 -20.79
C ALA A 617 13.91 -4.95 -20.48
N ARG A 618 14.61 -4.62 -19.40
CA ARG A 618 15.86 -5.28 -18.98
C ARG A 618 15.76 -5.69 -17.53
N PHE A 619 16.39 -6.80 -17.16
CA PHE A 619 16.58 -7.23 -15.76
C PHE A 619 18.07 -7.36 -15.46
N ASN A 620 18.42 -7.57 -14.19
CA ASN A 620 19.77 -7.88 -13.74
C ASN A 620 19.75 -8.84 -12.54
N ASP A 621 20.19 -10.08 -12.76
CA ASP A 621 20.13 -11.18 -11.78
C ASP A 621 18.75 -11.39 -11.13
N PRO A 622 17.70 -11.69 -11.93
CA PRO A 622 16.39 -12.02 -11.38
C PRO A 622 16.45 -13.30 -10.54
N ALA A 623 16.24 -13.19 -9.22
CA ALA A 623 16.43 -14.32 -8.29
C ALA A 623 15.13 -15.09 -7.98
N ALA A 624 13.98 -14.42 -7.98
CA ALA A 624 12.71 -15.02 -7.65
C ALA A 624 11.58 -14.47 -8.52
N ILE A 625 10.55 -15.30 -8.70
CA ILE A 625 9.36 -14.98 -9.46
C ILE A 625 8.12 -15.51 -8.74
N GLY A 626 7.06 -14.72 -8.72
CA GLY A 626 5.73 -15.11 -8.28
C GLY A 626 4.67 -14.68 -9.29
N ALA A 627 3.50 -15.32 -9.27
CA ALA A 627 2.38 -14.98 -10.13
C ALA A 627 1.13 -14.67 -9.29
N ASP A 628 0.34 -13.67 -9.69
CA ASP A 628 -0.99 -13.45 -9.12
C ASP A 628 -2.05 -14.35 -9.79
N ALA A 629 -3.26 -14.36 -9.21
CA ALA A 629 -4.39 -15.13 -9.74
C ALA A 629 -4.83 -14.71 -11.17
N SER A 630 -4.46 -13.50 -11.60
CA SER A 630 -4.70 -12.99 -12.95
C SER A 630 -3.57 -13.36 -13.93
N GLY A 631 -2.53 -14.06 -13.46
CA GLY A 631 -1.39 -14.51 -14.22
C GLY A 631 -0.27 -13.48 -14.42
N ASN A 632 -0.37 -12.28 -13.83
CA ASN A 632 0.73 -11.31 -13.90
C ASN A 632 1.89 -11.77 -13.03
N LEU A 633 3.11 -11.43 -13.44
CA LEU A 633 4.32 -11.91 -12.78
C LEU A 633 4.99 -10.79 -12.00
N TYR A 634 5.60 -11.16 -10.89
CA TYR A 634 6.35 -10.29 -10.00
C TYR A 634 7.74 -10.88 -9.83
N VAL A 635 8.76 -10.08 -10.12
CA VAL A 635 10.15 -10.54 -10.19
C VAL A 635 10.98 -9.75 -9.19
N ALA A 636 11.74 -10.46 -8.36
CA ALA A 636 12.83 -9.87 -7.60
C ALA A 636 14.04 -9.70 -8.51
N ASP A 637 14.29 -8.45 -8.92
CA ASP A 637 15.37 -8.06 -9.81
C ASP A 637 16.56 -7.61 -8.96
N SER A 638 17.34 -8.60 -8.53
CA SER A 638 18.10 -8.56 -7.27
C SER A 638 19.22 -7.54 -7.28
N ASP A 639 20.02 -7.53 -8.35
CA ASP A 639 21.16 -6.61 -8.49
C ASP A 639 20.68 -5.19 -8.79
N ASN A 640 19.53 -5.06 -9.46
CA ASN A 640 18.87 -3.77 -9.64
C ASN A 640 18.14 -3.29 -8.39
N GLN A 641 18.03 -4.10 -7.32
CA GLN A 641 17.36 -3.73 -6.06
C GLN A 641 15.91 -3.30 -6.25
N THR A 642 15.24 -3.88 -7.24
CA THR A 642 13.88 -3.52 -7.62
C THR A 642 12.97 -4.73 -7.69
N ILE A 643 11.68 -4.46 -7.61
CA ILE A 643 10.61 -5.42 -7.86
C ILE A 643 9.97 -5.03 -9.18
N ARG A 644 9.92 -5.98 -10.11
CA ARG A 644 9.45 -5.74 -11.47
C ARG A 644 8.12 -6.45 -11.67
N LYS A 645 7.18 -5.79 -12.33
CA LYS A 645 5.91 -6.38 -12.74
C LYS A 645 5.92 -6.66 -14.23
N ILE A 646 5.52 -7.87 -14.61
CA ILE A 646 5.30 -8.24 -16.00
C ILE A 646 3.80 -8.45 -16.21
N TRP A 647 3.21 -7.64 -17.09
CA TRP A 647 1.81 -7.79 -17.45
C TRP A 647 1.65 -8.87 -18.52
N THR A 648 0.87 -9.89 -18.17
CA THR A 648 0.58 -11.02 -19.07
C THR A 648 -0.86 -10.99 -19.58
N THR A 649 -1.73 -10.18 -18.95
CA THR A 649 -3.15 -10.03 -19.28
C THR A 649 -3.55 -8.54 -19.34
N GLY A 650 -4.69 -8.25 -19.96
CA GLY A 650 -5.21 -6.88 -20.09
C GLY A 650 -4.61 -6.05 -21.24
N THR A 651 -4.94 -4.76 -21.28
CA THR A 651 -4.54 -3.83 -22.36
C THR A 651 -3.04 -3.46 -22.33
N THR A 652 -2.36 -3.71 -21.21
CA THR A 652 -0.92 -3.49 -21.03
C THR A 652 -0.10 -4.79 -21.17
N ALA A 653 -0.73 -5.90 -21.59
CA ALA A 653 -0.03 -7.17 -21.76
C ALA A 653 1.21 -7.04 -22.67
N GLY A 654 2.30 -7.71 -22.30
CA GLY A 654 3.57 -7.63 -23.03
C GLY A 654 4.43 -6.43 -22.66
N THR A 655 4.22 -5.86 -21.47
CA THR A 655 5.08 -4.81 -20.91
C THR A 655 5.66 -5.24 -19.56
N VAL A 656 6.74 -4.56 -19.17
CA VAL A 656 7.40 -4.67 -17.87
C VAL A 656 7.54 -3.26 -17.29
N SER A 657 7.28 -3.11 -15.99
CA SER A 657 7.64 -1.91 -15.26
C SER A 657 8.37 -2.23 -13.97
N THR A 658 9.08 -1.23 -13.48
CA THR A 658 9.51 -1.16 -12.10
C THR A 658 8.29 -0.90 -11.24
N LEU A 659 7.90 -1.89 -10.44
CA LEU A 659 6.78 -1.80 -9.51
C LEU A 659 7.20 -1.07 -8.23
N ALA A 660 8.41 -1.35 -7.74
CA ALA A 660 8.99 -0.69 -6.59
C ALA A 660 10.52 -0.85 -6.54
N GLY A 661 11.17 -0.03 -5.72
CA GLY A 661 12.62 -0.02 -5.54
C GLY A 661 13.32 1.06 -6.36
N LEU A 662 14.50 1.46 -5.91
CA LEU A 662 15.36 2.39 -6.60
C LEU A 662 16.71 1.72 -6.89
N VAL A 663 17.11 1.76 -8.15
CA VAL A 663 18.36 1.18 -8.64
C VAL A 663 19.55 1.81 -7.95
N ASP A 664 20.56 0.99 -7.64
CA ASP A 664 21.81 1.37 -6.97
C ASP A 664 21.62 2.08 -5.61
N SER A 665 20.42 1.94 -5.02
CA SER A 665 20.06 2.50 -3.72
C SER A 665 19.56 1.38 -2.80
N PRO A 666 20.45 0.54 -2.26
CA PRO A 666 20.00 -0.63 -1.52
C PRO A 666 19.59 -0.18 -0.12
N GLY A 667 18.54 -0.79 0.43
CA GLY A 667 18.06 -0.38 1.74
C GLY A 667 16.76 -1.04 2.17
N SER A 668 16.17 -0.45 3.21
CA SER A 668 14.98 -0.98 3.90
C SER A 668 13.97 0.13 4.21
N THR A 669 13.84 1.12 3.35
CA THR A 669 12.88 2.22 3.49
C THR A 669 11.51 1.80 2.94
N ASP A 670 10.45 2.06 3.71
CA ASP A 670 9.06 1.88 3.28
C ASP A 670 8.66 2.97 2.28
N GLY A 671 7.71 2.68 1.41
CA GLY A 671 7.20 3.67 0.48
C GLY A 671 6.54 3.07 -0.76
N ALA A 672 5.94 3.94 -1.55
CA ALA A 672 5.33 3.56 -2.82
C ALA A 672 6.35 3.61 -3.94
N GLY A 673 6.29 2.64 -4.86
CA GLY A 673 7.13 2.64 -6.05
C GLY A 673 8.62 2.81 -5.73
N ARG A 674 9.22 3.86 -6.30
CA ARG A 674 10.65 4.17 -6.14
C ARG A 674 11.02 4.74 -4.77
N ASP A 675 10.09 4.96 -3.85
CA ASP A 675 10.39 5.37 -2.47
C ASP A 675 10.71 4.16 -1.59
N ALA A 676 10.17 2.99 -1.94
CA ALA A 676 10.59 1.74 -1.33
C ALA A 676 12.07 1.47 -1.65
N ARG A 677 12.81 0.91 -0.69
CA ARG A 677 14.17 0.41 -0.90
C ARG A 677 14.22 -1.08 -0.59
N PHE A 678 15.00 -1.81 -1.38
CA PHE A 678 15.27 -3.23 -1.19
C PHE A 678 16.78 -3.44 -1.17
N TYR A 679 17.27 -4.28 -0.27
CA TYR A 679 18.64 -4.77 -0.23
C TYR A 679 18.67 -6.20 -0.77
N TYR A 680 19.08 -6.40 -2.03
CA TYR A 680 19.12 -7.71 -2.72
C TYR A 680 17.85 -8.57 -2.49
N PRO A 681 16.69 -8.19 -3.06
CA PRO A 681 15.47 -8.97 -2.91
C PRO A 681 15.68 -10.38 -3.47
N ARG A 682 15.29 -11.41 -2.70
CA ARG A 682 15.55 -12.83 -3.04
C ARG A 682 14.33 -13.74 -2.94
N GLY A 683 13.30 -13.35 -2.20
CA GLY A 683 12.06 -14.11 -2.09
C GLY A 683 10.86 -13.28 -2.52
N ILE A 684 9.98 -13.87 -3.33
CA ILE A 684 8.68 -13.30 -3.71
C ILE A 684 7.59 -14.29 -3.31
N ALA A 685 6.53 -13.78 -2.69
CA ALA A 685 5.28 -14.50 -2.53
C ALA A 685 4.10 -13.58 -2.87
N VAL A 686 3.08 -14.14 -3.50
CA VAL A 686 1.85 -13.44 -3.86
C VAL A 686 0.68 -14.24 -3.32
N ASP A 687 -0.20 -13.60 -2.57
CA ASP A 687 -1.40 -14.25 -2.04
C ASP A 687 -2.61 -14.09 -2.97
N ASN A 688 -3.66 -14.87 -2.73
CA ASN A 688 -4.90 -14.83 -3.51
C ASN A 688 -5.69 -13.52 -3.35
N ALA A 689 -5.38 -12.70 -2.35
CA ALA A 689 -5.99 -11.39 -2.12
C ALA A 689 -5.24 -10.25 -2.85
N GLY A 690 -4.10 -10.55 -3.50
CA GLY A 690 -3.27 -9.56 -4.18
C GLY A 690 -2.23 -8.89 -3.27
N GLY A 691 -1.93 -9.45 -2.10
CA GLY A 691 -0.75 -9.06 -1.34
C GLY A 691 0.52 -9.58 -2.02
N LEU A 692 1.49 -8.69 -2.25
CA LEU A 692 2.82 -9.01 -2.78
C LEU A 692 3.85 -8.84 -1.67
N TYR A 693 4.62 -9.88 -1.40
CA TYR A 693 5.52 -9.96 -0.26
C TYR A 693 6.92 -10.24 -0.74
N VAL A 694 7.87 -9.50 -0.21
CA VAL A 694 9.25 -9.44 -0.71
C VAL A 694 10.19 -9.63 0.46
N ALA A 695 11.01 -10.66 0.39
CA ALA A 695 12.12 -10.89 1.30
C ALA A 695 13.38 -10.22 0.75
N SER A 696 13.98 -9.33 1.54
CA SER A 696 15.10 -8.50 1.12
C SER A 696 15.98 -8.11 2.29
N GLY A 697 17.25 -8.54 2.26
CA GLY A 697 18.28 -8.16 3.22
C GLY A 697 17.94 -8.51 4.66
N THR A 698 17.36 -7.56 5.39
CA THR A 698 16.99 -7.69 6.81
C THR A 698 15.48 -7.53 7.03
N THR A 699 14.69 -7.46 5.96
CA THR A 699 13.26 -7.17 6.05
C THR A 699 12.42 -8.06 5.15
N VAL A 700 11.16 -8.24 5.56
CA VAL A 700 10.09 -8.69 4.69
C VAL A 700 9.09 -7.55 4.55
N ARG A 701 8.83 -7.16 3.30
CA ARG A 701 7.93 -6.05 2.95
C ARG A 701 6.71 -6.57 2.25
N ALA A 702 5.56 -5.94 2.45
CA ALA A 702 4.38 -6.19 1.65
C ALA A 702 3.89 -4.93 0.95
N GLY A 703 3.54 -5.09 -0.32
CA GLY A 703 2.75 -4.13 -1.08
C GLY A 703 1.37 -4.71 -1.33
N VAL A 704 0.33 -3.92 -1.10
CA VAL A 704 -1.03 -4.30 -1.54
C VAL A 704 -1.18 -3.92 -3.00
N LEU A 705 -1.32 -4.91 -3.88
CA LEU A 705 -1.48 -4.67 -5.31
C LEU A 705 -2.84 -4.01 -5.57
N ALA A 706 -2.83 -2.94 -6.35
CA ALA A 706 -4.07 -2.33 -6.78
C ALA A 706 -4.83 -3.31 -7.68
N THR A 707 -6.09 -3.59 -7.32
CA THR A 707 -6.99 -4.47 -8.05
C THR A 707 -8.08 -3.64 -8.69
N GLY A 708 -8.22 -3.74 -10.02
CA GLY A 708 -9.28 -3.05 -10.76
C GLY A 708 -10.67 -3.46 -10.26
N PRO A 709 -11.71 -2.62 -10.47
CA PRO A 709 -13.02 -2.91 -9.93
C PRO A 709 -13.63 -4.14 -10.62
N THR A 710 -14.21 -5.04 -9.83
CA THR A 710 -14.94 -6.22 -10.31
C THR A 710 -16.35 -6.21 -9.76
N ILE A 711 -17.36 -6.28 -10.62
CA ILE A 711 -18.76 -6.36 -10.19
C ILE A 711 -19.10 -7.80 -9.84
N THR A 712 -19.38 -8.05 -8.57
CA THR A 712 -19.76 -9.37 -8.04
C THR A 712 -21.28 -9.56 -7.96
N THR A 713 -22.05 -8.46 -8.01
CA THR A 713 -23.52 -8.52 -8.11
C THR A 713 -24.01 -7.42 -9.04
N GLN A 714 -24.71 -7.81 -10.10
CA GLN A 714 -25.23 -6.91 -11.12
C GLN A 714 -26.55 -6.27 -10.69
N PRO A 715 -26.86 -5.03 -11.15
CA PRO A 715 -28.18 -4.44 -10.95
C PRO A 715 -29.25 -5.20 -11.75
N ALA A 716 -30.45 -5.34 -11.17
CA ALA A 716 -31.56 -6.07 -11.77
C ALA A 716 -32.61 -5.13 -12.39
N SER A 717 -33.16 -5.52 -13.54
CA SER A 717 -34.30 -4.83 -14.18
C SER A 717 -35.54 -4.85 -13.29
N GLN A 718 -36.34 -3.79 -13.34
CA GLN A 718 -37.56 -3.65 -12.54
C GLN A 718 -38.73 -3.10 -13.38
N SER A 719 -39.94 -3.50 -13.01
CA SER A 719 -41.19 -2.97 -13.59
C SER A 719 -42.10 -2.47 -12.47
N VAL A 720 -42.47 -1.19 -12.50
CA VAL A 720 -43.29 -0.55 -11.47
C VAL A 720 -44.35 0.35 -12.10
N ASN A 721 -45.43 0.62 -11.35
CA ASN A 721 -46.41 1.62 -11.74
C ASN A 721 -45.85 3.04 -11.52
N ALA A 722 -46.31 4.00 -12.32
CA ALA A 722 -45.97 5.41 -12.10
C ALA A 722 -46.31 5.87 -10.67
N GLY A 723 -45.41 6.63 -10.05
CA GLY A 723 -45.51 7.11 -8.66
C GLY A 723 -44.79 6.24 -7.62
N ALA A 724 -44.35 5.02 -7.97
CA ALA A 724 -43.57 4.17 -7.07
C ALA A 724 -42.11 4.65 -6.91
N ASN A 725 -41.42 4.14 -5.89
CA ASN A 725 -39.97 4.29 -5.73
C ASN A 725 -39.26 2.99 -6.17
N VAL A 726 -38.13 3.11 -6.85
CA VAL A 726 -37.31 1.99 -7.33
C VAL A 726 -35.87 2.16 -6.84
N THR A 727 -35.24 1.08 -6.40
CA THR A 727 -33.82 1.06 -6.04
C THR A 727 -33.07 0.03 -6.88
N PHE A 728 -32.06 0.49 -7.61
CA PHE A 728 -31.03 -0.36 -8.22
C PHE A 728 -29.84 -0.47 -7.28
N SER A 729 -29.23 -1.64 -7.18
CA SER A 729 -28.03 -1.87 -6.36
C SER A 729 -26.97 -2.65 -7.15
N VAL A 730 -25.70 -2.39 -6.87
CA VAL A 730 -24.55 -3.10 -7.41
C VAL A 730 -23.61 -3.44 -6.26
N THR A 731 -22.97 -4.62 -6.31
CA THR A 731 -21.85 -4.92 -5.42
C THR A 731 -20.60 -5.06 -6.26
N ALA A 732 -19.54 -4.35 -5.89
CA ALA A 732 -18.26 -4.41 -6.54
C ALA A 732 -17.12 -4.43 -5.53
N THR A 733 -16.05 -5.13 -5.88
CA THR A 733 -14.79 -5.20 -5.14
C THR A 733 -13.70 -4.47 -5.92
N GLY A 734 -12.62 -4.07 -5.25
CA GLY A 734 -11.45 -3.45 -5.88
C GLY A 734 -10.62 -2.70 -4.86
N THR A 735 -9.33 -2.54 -5.13
CA THR A 735 -8.38 -1.81 -4.28
C THR A 735 -7.62 -0.79 -5.13
N PRO A 736 -7.68 0.52 -4.84
CA PRO A 736 -8.48 1.19 -3.80
C PRO A 736 -9.99 0.97 -3.96
N THR A 737 -10.76 1.23 -2.90
CA THR A 737 -12.23 1.09 -2.90
C THR A 737 -12.85 1.80 -4.10
N PRO A 738 -13.67 1.12 -4.93
CA PRO A 738 -14.21 1.74 -6.13
C PRO A 738 -15.24 2.83 -5.86
N THR A 739 -15.28 3.80 -6.78
CA THR A 739 -16.30 4.84 -6.89
C THR A 739 -17.33 4.47 -7.96
N TYR A 740 -18.53 5.04 -7.89
CA TYR A 740 -19.66 4.70 -8.77
C TYR A 740 -20.13 5.93 -9.54
N GLN A 741 -20.63 5.73 -10.75
CA GLN A 741 -21.39 6.73 -11.51
C GLN A 741 -22.50 6.04 -12.29
N TRP A 742 -23.75 6.30 -11.89
CA TRP A 742 -24.91 5.76 -12.61
C TRP A 742 -25.25 6.61 -13.84
N SER A 743 -25.79 5.95 -14.87
CA SER A 743 -26.23 6.54 -16.11
C SER A 743 -27.59 5.99 -16.52
N LEU A 744 -28.42 6.85 -17.13
CA LEU A 744 -29.68 6.48 -17.78
C LEU A 744 -29.52 6.65 -19.29
N ASN A 745 -29.74 5.57 -20.06
CA ASN A 745 -29.59 5.54 -21.51
C ASN A 745 -28.23 6.10 -21.98
N GLY A 746 -27.16 5.80 -21.23
CA GLY A 746 -25.81 6.28 -21.48
C GLY A 746 -25.49 7.68 -20.98
N THR A 747 -26.46 8.45 -20.46
CA THR A 747 -26.24 9.79 -19.90
C THR A 747 -26.04 9.72 -18.39
N ALA A 748 -24.94 10.30 -17.90
CA ALA A 748 -24.60 10.28 -16.47
C ALA A 748 -25.64 11.03 -15.61
N LEU A 749 -26.08 10.40 -14.54
CA LEU A 749 -27.01 10.97 -13.56
C LEU A 749 -26.24 11.76 -12.51
N SER A 750 -26.52 13.07 -12.41
CA SER A 750 -25.83 13.96 -11.47
C SER A 750 -25.99 13.49 -10.02
N GLY A 751 -24.87 13.39 -9.29
CA GLY A 751 -24.84 13.00 -7.87
C GLY A 751 -25.06 11.51 -7.58
N ALA A 752 -25.41 10.70 -8.60
CA ALA A 752 -25.65 9.28 -8.45
C ALA A 752 -24.32 8.49 -8.36
N THR A 753 -23.68 8.57 -7.20
CA THR A 753 -22.30 8.07 -6.97
C THR A 753 -22.21 6.96 -5.92
N GLY A 754 -23.34 6.47 -5.43
CA GLY A 754 -23.39 5.36 -4.48
C GLY A 754 -23.47 3.99 -5.16
N SER A 755 -23.23 2.93 -4.39
CA SER A 755 -23.47 1.52 -4.79
C SER A 755 -24.95 1.19 -5.00
N SER A 756 -25.85 2.13 -4.68
CA SER A 756 -27.28 2.06 -4.98
C SER A 756 -27.78 3.37 -5.56
N LEU A 757 -28.71 3.29 -6.50
CA LEU A 757 -29.48 4.40 -7.04
C LEU A 757 -30.96 4.23 -6.69
N THR A 758 -31.53 5.19 -5.97
CA THR A 758 -32.97 5.23 -5.72
C THR A 758 -33.63 6.30 -6.58
N VAL A 759 -34.57 5.89 -7.43
CA VAL A 759 -35.43 6.77 -8.23
C VAL A 759 -36.78 6.85 -7.52
N SER A 760 -37.13 8.03 -7.03
CA SER A 760 -38.40 8.24 -6.31
C SER A 760 -39.47 8.82 -7.24
N ASN A 761 -40.74 8.51 -6.96
CA ASN A 761 -41.90 9.01 -7.70
C ASN A 761 -41.74 8.82 -9.23
N VAL A 762 -41.47 7.58 -9.63
CA VAL A 762 -41.12 7.19 -11.00
C VAL A 762 -42.19 7.64 -12.00
N ALA A 763 -41.78 8.31 -13.08
CA ALA A 763 -42.62 8.73 -14.20
C ALA A 763 -42.15 8.08 -15.52
N ALA A 764 -42.94 8.22 -16.59
CA ALA A 764 -42.59 7.64 -17.90
C ALA A 764 -41.22 8.11 -18.43
N ALA A 765 -40.80 9.33 -18.09
CA ALA A 765 -39.49 9.88 -18.45
C ALA A 765 -38.29 9.20 -17.75
N ASN A 766 -38.54 8.42 -16.69
CA ASN A 766 -37.52 7.65 -15.99
C ASN A 766 -37.34 6.24 -16.58
N ALA A 767 -38.19 5.80 -17.50
CA ALA A 767 -38.04 4.50 -18.15
C ALA A 767 -36.76 4.46 -19.00
N GLY A 768 -36.07 3.31 -19.01
CA GLY A 768 -34.87 3.12 -19.82
C GLY A 768 -33.85 2.19 -19.18
N ASP A 769 -32.67 2.12 -19.81
CA ASP A 769 -31.56 1.29 -19.38
C ASP A 769 -30.68 2.05 -18.39
N TYR A 770 -30.58 1.51 -17.18
CA TYR A 770 -29.64 1.98 -16.15
C TYR A 770 -28.36 1.16 -16.20
N THR A 771 -27.22 1.84 -16.20
CA THR A 771 -25.90 1.23 -16.02
C THR A 771 -25.12 1.99 -14.95
N VAL A 772 -24.13 1.35 -14.34
CA VAL A 772 -23.20 1.99 -13.41
C VAL A 772 -21.77 1.70 -13.84
N SER A 773 -20.98 2.76 -14.01
CA SER A 773 -19.53 2.66 -14.14
C SER A 773 -18.93 2.63 -12.74
N VAL A 774 -18.13 1.61 -12.47
CA VAL A 774 -17.43 1.38 -11.21
C VAL A 774 -15.94 1.55 -11.47
N THR A 775 -15.32 2.53 -10.81
CA THR A 775 -13.96 2.99 -11.17
C THR A 775 -13.08 3.14 -9.94
N ASN A 776 -11.83 2.67 -10.03
CA ASN A 776 -10.75 3.02 -9.11
C ASN A 776 -9.47 3.33 -9.90
N ALA A 777 -8.38 3.63 -9.19
CA ALA A 777 -7.09 3.95 -9.83
C ALA A 777 -6.51 2.79 -10.68
N ALA A 778 -6.93 1.55 -10.44
CA ALA A 778 -6.47 0.37 -11.17
C ALA A 778 -7.35 0.02 -12.39
N GLY A 779 -8.48 0.69 -12.59
CA GLY A 779 -9.32 0.50 -13.78
C GLY A 779 -10.79 0.87 -13.59
N SER A 780 -11.58 0.56 -14.61
CA SER A 780 -13.03 0.78 -14.61
C SER A 780 -13.76 -0.42 -15.22
N VAL A 781 -14.92 -0.75 -14.67
CA VAL A 781 -15.85 -1.75 -15.22
C VAL A 781 -17.25 -1.14 -15.27
N THR A 782 -18.03 -1.46 -16.28
CA THR A 782 -19.43 -1.03 -16.39
C THR A 782 -20.35 -2.22 -16.16
N SER A 783 -21.45 -2.01 -15.42
CA SER A 783 -22.44 -3.05 -15.16
C SER A 783 -23.17 -3.52 -16.42
N ASN A 784 -23.81 -4.67 -16.32
CA ASN A 784 -24.90 -5.03 -17.22
C ASN A 784 -26.03 -3.99 -17.13
N LYS A 785 -26.85 -3.93 -18.19
CA LYS A 785 -28.02 -3.04 -18.22
C LYS A 785 -29.11 -3.56 -17.29
N ALA A 786 -29.63 -2.67 -16.45
CA ALA A 786 -30.85 -2.88 -15.67
C ALA A 786 -31.96 -1.98 -16.24
N THR A 787 -32.98 -2.57 -16.87
CA THR A 787 -34.04 -1.81 -17.53
C THR A 787 -35.17 -1.49 -16.54
N LEU A 788 -35.55 -0.21 -16.45
CA LEU A 788 -36.75 0.24 -15.76
C LEU A 788 -37.94 0.30 -16.72
N THR A 789 -38.96 -0.50 -16.46
CA THR A 789 -40.26 -0.41 -17.13
C THR A 789 -41.25 0.34 -16.24
N VAL A 790 -41.91 1.36 -16.78
CA VAL A 790 -42.89 2.17 -16.05
C VAL A 790 -44.28 1.94 -16.63
N ASN A 791 -45.17 1.35 -15.84
CA ASN A 791 -46.55 1.11 -16.23
C ASN A 791 -47.38 2.37 -15.93
N THR A 792 -47.90 3.01 -16.98
CA THR A 792 -48.84 4.13 -16.85
C THR A 792 -50.28 3.64 -16.97
N PRO A 793 -51.24 4.23 -16.24
CA PRO A 793 -52.66 3.95 -16.46
C PRO A 793 -53.05 4.28 -17.91
N ALA A 794 -53.87 3.45 -18.54
CA ALA A 794 -54.42 3.74 -19.85
C ALA A 794 -55.17 5.08 -19.84
N PRO A 795 -55.07 5.92 -20.90
CA PRO A 795 -55.83 7.16 -20.95
C PRO A 795 -57.32 6.85 -20.85
N THR A 796 -57.99 7.45 -19.86
CA THR A 796 -59.45 7.35 -19.72
C THR A 796 -60.09 7.83 -21.02
N PRO A 797 -60.93 7.03 -21.70
CA PRO A 797 -61.57 7.47 -22.93
C PRO A 797 -62.41 8.72 -22.64
N THR A 798 -62.13 9.81 -23.35
CA THR A 798 -62.89 11.05 -23.25
C THR A 798 -64.35 10.78 -23.63
N PRO A 799 -65.34 11.10 -22.78
CA PRO A 799 -66.74 10.93 -23.12
C PRO A 799 -67.08 11.78 -24.35
N THR A 800 -67.60 11.14 -25.40
CA THR A 800 -68.05 11.80 -26.62
C THR A 800 -69.19 12.78 -26.28
N PRO A 801 -69.19 14.04 -26.75
CA PRO A 801 -70.27 14.99 -26.45
C PRO A 801 -71.60 14.53 -27.05
N ALA A 802 -72.67 14.61 -26.25
CA ALA A 802 -74.03 14.35 -26.72
C ALA A 802 -74.46 15.38 -27.79
N PRO A 803 -75.08 14.97 -28.92
CA PRO A 803 -75.51 15.90 -29.95
C PRO A 803 -76.72 16.73 -29.51
N SER A 804 -76.61 18.05 -29.68
CA SER A 804 -77.67 19.04 -29.45
C SER A 804 -78.81 18.87 -30.46
N GLY A 805 -80.04 18.93 -29.97
CA GLY A 805 -81.25 18.77 -30.78
C GLY A 805 -81.45 19.84 -31.85
N GLY A 806 -82.04 19.42 -32.96
CA GLY A 806 -82.63 20.28 -34.00
C GLY A 806 -83.67 19.46 -34.75
N GLY A 807 -84.94 19.86 -34.66
CA GLY A 807 -86.05 19.16 -35.28
C GLY A 807 -86.14 19.36 -36.80
N GLY A 808 -86.71 18.35 -37.46
CA GLY A 808 -87.43 18.48 -38.73
C GLY A 808 -86.67 18.10 -40.00
N GLY A 809 -87.04 16.95 -40.60
CA GLY A 809 -87.03 16.79 -42.06
C GLY A 809 -86.05 15.79 -42.69
N ALA A 810 -86.27 14.49 -42.43
CA ALA A 810 -85.96 13.31 -43.27
C ALA A 810 -84.49 13.02 -43.66
N PRO A 811 -84.18 11.82 -44.18
CA PRO A 811 -84.57 10.47 -43.75
C PRO A 811 -83.31 9.62 -43.48
N SER A 812 -83.34 8.67 -42.55
CA SER A 812 -82.41 7.53 -42.61
C SER A 812 -82.84 6.40 -41.70
N ASP A 813 -83.16 5.32 -42.38
CA ASP A 813 -83.41 3.99 -41.90
C ASP A 813 -82.33 3.54 -40.91
N TRP A 814 -82.80 3.30 -39.70
CA TRP A 814 -82.18 2.42 -38.72
C TRP A 814 -82.33 0.98 -39.20
N PHE A 815 -81.23 0.27 -39.49
CA PHE A 815 -81.12 -1.20 -39.35
C PHE A 815 -79.63 -1.54 -39.48
N ALA A 816 -78.90 -1.73 -38.37
CA ALA A 816 -78.46 -3.03 -37.82
C ALA A 816 -77.07 -2.71 -37.19
N ALA A 817 -76.56 -3.28 -36.10
CA ALA A 817 -76.84 -4.55 -35.49
C ALA A 817 -76.46 -4.46 -33.99
N LEU A 818 -77.45 -4.80 -33.17
CA LEU A 818 -77.26 -5.54 -31.92
C LEU A 818 -76.55 -6.88 -32.24
N VAL A 819 -76.00 -7.57 -31.22
CA VAL A 819 -75.30 -8.88 -31.24
C VAL A 819 -73.77 -8.69 -31.36
N ALA A 820 -72.89 -9.06 -30.43
CA ALA A 820 -72.90 -9.90 -29.23
C ALA A 820 -71.64 -9.49 -28.41
N SER A 821 -71.37 -9.87 -27.17
CA SER A 821 -71.57 -11.18 -26.58
C SER A 821 -71.36 -11.07 -25.06
N ALA A 822 -72.40 -11.35 -24.30
CA ALA A 822 -72.23 -12.10 -23.06
C ALA A 822 -71.80 -13.51 -23.47
N LEU A 823 -70.54 -13.90 -23.19
CA LEU A 823 -70.07 -15.30 -23.17
C LEU A 823 -68.62 -15.35 -22.66
N LEU A 824 -68.45 -15.13 -21.35
CA LEU A 824 -67.27 -15.54 -20.59
C LEU A 824 -67.56 -16.79 -19.73
N ILE A 825 -68.47 -17.64 -20.21
CA ILE A 825 -68.76 -18.96 -19.64
C ILE A 825 -68.86 -19.95 -20.80
N ARG A 826 -67.70 -20.51 -21.20
CA ARG A 826 -67.45 -21.76 -21.96
C ARG A 826 -66.25 -21.64 -22.91
N ALA A 827 -65.06 -21.45 -22.36
CA ALA A 827 -63.81 -21.87 -23.03
C ALA A 827 -62.67 -22.22 -22.05
N TRP A 828 -62.97 -22.38 -20.75
CA TRP A 828 -62.08 -23.00 -19.76
C TRP A 828 -62.12 -24.55 -19.81
N ARG A 829 -62.48 -25.11 -20.97
CA ARG A 829 -62.38 -26.54 -21.29
C ARG A 829 -61.89 -26.69 -22.73
N GLN A 830 -60.60 -26.46 -22.97
CA GLN A 830 -59.79 -27.12 -24.00
C GLN A 830 -58.39 -26.49 -24.04
N ALA A 831 -57.52 -26.94 -23.14
CA ALA A 831 -56.07 -27.08 -23.37
C ALA A 831 -55.43 -27.71 -22.13
N ARG A 832 -55.84 -28.95 -21.81
CA ARG A 832 -54.85 -29.98 -21.50
C ARG A 832 -54.54 -30.65 -22.83
N GLY A 833 -53.27 -30.64 -23.18
CA GLY A 833 -52.63 -31.22 -24.34
C GLY A 833 -51.16 -30.89 -24.19
#